data_AF-A0A7Y8IDC8-F1
#
_entry.id   AF-A0A7Y8IDC8-F1
#
_cell.length_a   1.000
_cell.length_b   1.000
_cell.length_c   1.000
_cell.angle_alpha   90.00
_cell.angle_beta   90.00
_cell.angle_gamma   90.00
#
_symmetry.space_group_name_H-M   'P 1'
#
loop_
_entity.id
_entity.type
_entity.pdbx_description
1 polymer ?
#
loop_
_entity_poly.entity_id
_entity_poly.type
_entity_poly.pdbx_seq_one_letter_code
_entity_poly.pdbx_strand_id
1 'polypeptide(L)'
;MRKLSEQEIERIISLLKEGRPLPEDYKAILFDTKKEYELIYADKEREEDILADTMAVPLQKVKTFRNGKDGNDWTNMLIFGDNLQGLKTLLQMKQEGKLKNADGTPGVRLVYIDPPFATRQEFRGSQDQKAYQDKLAGARFLEFLRKRLVFLRELLSEDGSIYVHLDEHMGHYGKIIMDEVFGKEKFLNDIIWYYPDNFQGNVNRFANNHNIVLLYCKTSNYLFQRVSIPLEKRIKRDVRVWDKEKNAVVAARDENGNIIYKDFSTKYADDVWTIGQSSVSKRQSKEYLGYPTQKPEALLERIIKASSNPGDIVFDCFAGSGTTLAVAEKLGRRWIGVDCGKLAIYTMQKRLLNIAESKDLEVPQKKKKYGKPCKPFTLYNAGLYDYRMIKELPWEQYRDFALKLFQCRDERHEISKIELEGYLGADSVMVFNYQKHKDAVLDRGFIDDLHKHLGDKIGRRFFIIAPAASVQFLEDYIEKGKTKYFVLRIPYSIIEEIHNRGFTKIKQPVSEMDVNDTVDAVGFDFIQTPTVECKYFLDKPKKADLFNQNTKECVIKIEKFESKVISRKPLEFTNLETLSMVMLDYDFNGEVFDLDEVFYAEDLKENGYEVRFAEDKVKGQIMAIYIDIFGNEKREIKTLSDFNGKRKK
;
A
#
# COMPACT_ATOMS: atom_id res chain seq x y z
N MET A 1 37.82 23.24 0.80
CA MET A 1 37.20 24.19 -0.15
C MET A 1 38.24 25.11 -0.76
N ARG A 2 38.21 25.30 -2.07
CA ARG A 2 38.99 26.33 -2.78
C ARG A 2 38.43 27.70 -2.42
N LYS A 3 39.29 28.71 -2.21
CA LYS A 3 38.85 30.10 -2.05
C LYS A 3 38.34 30.63 -3.40
N LEU A 4 37.13 31.19 -3.40
CA LEU A 4 36.58 31.91 -4.54
C LEU A 4 37.36 33.21 -4.78
N SER A 5 37.50 33.59 -6.04
CA SER A 5 37.94 34.92 -6.45
C SER A 5 36.84 35.96 -6.21
N GLU A 6 37.22 37.24 -6.13
CA GLU A 6 36.25 38.34 -5.97
C GLU A 6 35.24 38.39 -7.12
N GLN A 7 35.67 38.13 -8.35
CA GLN A 7 34.79 38.06 -9.52
C GLN A 7 33.76 36.92 -9.44
N GLU A 8 34.18 35.75 -8.93
CA GLU A 8 33.28 34.63 -8.70
C GLU A 8 32.24 34.96 -7.62
N ILE A 9 32.66 35.64 -6.54
CA ILE A 9 31.77 36.09 -5.47
C ILE A 9 30.74 37.11 -5.98
N GLU A 10 31.18 38.14 -6.72
CA GLU A 10 30.29 39.15 -7.29
C GLU A 10 29.27 38.56 -8.26
N ARG A 11 29.70 37.62 -9.11
CA ARG A 11 28.82 36.89 -10.03
C ARG A 11 27.76 36.07 -9.28
N ILE A 12 28.15 35.35 -8.24
CA ILE A 12 27.22 34.59 -7.39
C ILE A 12 26.20 35.54 -6.76
N ILE A 13 26.65 36.66 -6.19
CA ILE A 13 25.76 37.66 -5.57
C ILE A 13 24.78 38.25 -6.59
N SER A 14 25.22 38.57 -7.81
CA SER A 14 24.33 39.10 -8.87
C SER A 14 23.24 38.09 -9.24
N LEU A 15 23.62 36.83 -9.46
CA LEU A 15 22.67 35.77 -9.80
C LEU A 15 21.63 35.57 -8.70
N LEU A 16 22.06 35.54 -7.43
CA LEU A 16 21.16 35.42 -6.29
C LEU A 16 20.21 36.63 -6.16
N LYS A 17 20.71 37.86 -6.35
CA LYS A 17 19.88 39.08 -6.35
C LYS A 17 18.86 39.11 -7.48
N GLU A 18 19.21 38.55 -8.64
CA GLU A 18 18.34 38.43 -9.81
C GLU A 18 17.36 37.24 -9.73
N GLY A 19 17.43 36.43 -8.66
CA GLY A 19 16.63 35.21 -8.53
C GLY A 19 16.97 34.14 -9.56
N ARG A 20 18.19 34.17 -10.12
CA ARG A 20 18.67 33.22 -11.12
C ARG A 20 19.44 32.07 -10.44
N PRO A 21 19.34 30.83 -10.96
CA PRO A 21 20.11 29.72 -10.42
C PRO A 21 21.62 29.92 -10.61
N LEU A 22 22.42 29.39 -9.69
CA LEU A 22 23.87 29.36 -9.83
C LEU A 22 24.28 28.29 -10.86
N PRO A 23 25.30 28.54 -11.70
CA PRO A 23 25.90 27.49 -12.54
C PRO A 23 26.37 26.27 -11.74
N GLU A 24 26.19 25.07 -12.29
CA GLU A 24 26.55 23.79 -11.65
C GLU A 24 28.03 23.70 -11.24
N ASP A 25 28.92 24.35 -11.99
CA ASP A 25 30.37 24.34 -11.71
C ASP A 25 30.70 24.94 -10.33
N TYR A 26 29.85 25.81 -9.78
CA TYR A 26 30.03 26.36 -8.44
C TYR A 26 29.74 25.35 -7.34
N LYS A 27 29.03 24.25 -7.61
CA LYS A 27 28.66 23.24 -6.62
C LYS A 27 29.88 22.60 -5.97
N ALA A 28 30.88 22.23 -6.76
CA ALA A 28 32.13 21.63 -6.30
C ALA A 28 33.06 22.62 -5.56
N ILE A 29 32.79 23.92 -5.68
CA ILE A 29 33.60 24.98 -5.08
C ILE A 29 32.99 25.45 -3.76
N LEU A 30 31.65 25.62 -3.75
CA LEU A 30 30.87 26.14 -2.63
C LEU A 30 30.53 25.09 -1.57
N PHE A 31 30.43 23.82 -1.95
CA PHE A 31 30.03 22.75 -1.06
C PHE A 31 31.10 21.67 -1.01
N ASP A 32 31.27 21.04 0.15
CA ASP A 32 32.16 19.90 0.30
C ASP A 32 31.56 18.70 -0.44
N THR A 33 32.01 18.47 -1.68
CA THR A 33 31.53 17.35 -2.49
C THR A 33 32.19 16.07 -1.99
N LYS A 34 31.39 15.18 -1.36
CA LYS A 34 31.81 13.80 -1.09
C LYS A 34 32.35 13.16 -2.38
N LYS A 35 33.42 12.36 -2.30
CA LYS A 35 34.04 11.67 -3.45
C LYS A 35 33.18 10.53 -4.03
N GLU A 36 31.90 10.45 -3.69
CA GLU A 36 30.98 9.39 -4.12
C GLU A 36 29.96 9.93 -5.13
N TYR A 37 29.45 9.06 -6.01
CA TYR A 37 28.41 9.40 -6.96
C TYR A 37 27.06 9.56 -6.24
N GLU A 38 26.28 10.58 -6.60
CA GLU A 38 24.95 10.85 -6.03
C GLU A 38 23.94 11.12 -7.14
N LEU A 39 22.72 10.58 -6.99
CA LEU A 39 21.60 10.93 -7.86
C LEU A 39 20.88 12.17 -7.31
N ILE A 40 20.90 13.26 -8.08
CA ILE A 40 20.29 14.54 -7.72
C ILE A 40 19.09 14.80 -8.63
N TYR A 41 17.98 15.23 -8.03
CA TYR A 41 16.78 15.68 -8.73
C TYR A 41 16.04 16.73 -7.87
N ALA A 42 15.14 17.48 -8.50
CA ALA A 42 14.36 18.52 -7.82
C ALA A 42 13.47 17.93 -6.72
N ASP A 43 13.24 18.68 -5.65
CA ASP A 43 12.36 18.31 -4.53
C ASP A 43 12.75 17.03 -3.76
N LYS A 44 14.01 16.58 -3.88
CA LYS A 44 14.57 15.50 -3.06
C LYS A 44 14.63 15.95 -1.59
N GLU A 45 13.81 15.36 -0.72
CA GLU A 45 13.74 15.75 0.68
C GLU A 45 14.94 15.19 1.47
N ARG A 46 15.25 15.74 2.65
CA ARG A 46 16.24 15.07 3.50
C ARG A 46 15.60 13.86 4.17
N GLU A 47 16.39 12.84 4.46
CA GLU A 47 15.88 11.64 5.12
C GLU A 47 15.25 11.96 6.49
N GLU A 48 15.87 12.87 7.25
CA GLU A 48 15.36 13.31 8.54
C GLU A 48 14.00 14.01 8.40
N ASP A 49 13.84 14.84 7.36
CA ASP A 49 12.60 15.55 7.06
C ASP A 49 11.51 14.56 6.63
N ILE A 50 11.84 13.54 5.83
CA ILE A 50 10.90 12.46 5.48
C ILE A 50 10.38 11.76 6.74
N LEU A 51 11.28 11.38 7.64
CA LEU A 51 10.92 10.69 8.88
C LEU A 51 10.14 11.60 9.83
N ALA A 52 10.44 12.89 9.90
CA ALA A 52 9.79 13.84 10.79
C ALA A 52 8.43 14.33 10.28
N ASP A 53 8.35 14.72 9.00
CA ASP A 53 7.22 15.43 8.41
C ASP A 53 6.15 14.48 7.84
N THR A 54 6.47 13.20 7.64
CA THR A 54 5.47 12.21 7.23
C THR A 54 4.48 11.99 8.37
N MET A 55 3.22 12.34 8.11
CA MET A 55 2.12 12.17 9.05
C MET A 55 1.82 10.69 9.28
N ALA A 56 1.79 10.30 10.56
CA ALA A 56 1.22 9.03 10.98
C ALA A 56 -0.30 9.13 11.00
N VAL A 57 -0.97 8.06 10.59
CA VAL A 57 -2.44 8.00 10.65
C VAL A 57 -2.91 6.80 11.47
N PRO A 58 -3.88 6.97 12.38
CA PRO A 58 -4.35 5.86 13.20
C PRO A 58 -4.97 4.76 12.33
N LEU A 59 -4.70 3.49 12.66
CA LEU A 59 -5.33 2.35 12.00
C LEU A 59 -6.75 2.16 12.56
N GLN A 60 -7.77 2.38 11.73
CA GLN A 60 -9.15 2.08 12.09
C GLN A 60 -9.46 0.63 11.74
N LYS A 61 -9.76 -0.19 12.75
CA LYS A 61 -10.20 -1.58 12.55
C LYS A 61 -11.55 -1.60 11.83
N VAL A 62 -11.61 -2.28 10.68
CA VAL A 62 -12.84 -2.48 9.90
C VAL A 62 -13.50 -3.81 10.29
N LYS A 63 -12.78 -4.91 10.10
CA LYS A 63 -13.29 -6.27 10.35
C LYS A 63 -12.14 -7.24 10.62
N THR A 64 -12.33 -8.15 11.56
CA THR A 64 -11.46 -9.32 11.73
C THR A 64 -12.11 -10.52 11.05
N PHE A 65 -11.34 -11.20 10.22
CA PHE A 65 -11.73 -12.42 9.52
C PHE A 65 -11.11 -13.62 10.20
N ARG A 66 -11.90 -14.69 10.38
CA ARG A 66 -11.59 -15.89 11.16
C ARG A 66 -11.30 -15.54 12.63
N ASN A 67 -12.15 -15.97 13.55
CA ASN A 67 -11.93 -15.70 14.98
C ASN A 67 -10.72 -16.52 15.48
N GLY A 68 -9.74 -15.85 16.10
CA GLY A 68 -8.65 -16.52 16.79
C GLY A 68 -9.14 -17.23 18.06
N LYS A 69 -8.40 -18.25 18.51
CA LYS A 69 -8.55 -18.76 19.88
C LYS A 69 -7.90 -17.75 20.84
N ASP A 70 -8.64 -17.30 21.85
CA ASP A 70 -8.14 -16.67 23.08
C ASP A 70 -7.41 -15.31 23.01
N GLY A 71 -7.50 -14.55 21.91
CA GLY A 71 -7.21 -13.10 21.89
C GLY A 71 -5.75 -12.65 22.15
N ASN A 72 -4.83 -13.57 22.43
CA ASN A 72 -3.42 -13.29 22.74
C ASN A 72 -2.43 -13.59 21.58
N ASP A 73 -2.93 -14.11 20.45
CA ASP A 73 -2.10 -14.46 19.30
C ASP A 73 -2.06 -13.35 18.25
N TRP A 74 -0.93 -13.26 17.53
CA TRP A 74 -0.76 -12.35 16.39
C TRP A 74 -1.89 -12.51 15.38
N THR A 75 -2.50 -11.38 15.01
CA THR A 75 -3.47 -11.28 13.93
C THR A 75 -2.81 -10.61 12.73
N ASN A 76 -2.81 -11.27 11.57
CA ASN A 76 -2.23 -10.70 10.36
C ASN A 76 -2.96 -9.40 9.96
N MET A 77 -2.28 -8.51 9.24
CA MET A 77 -2.80 -7.16 8.98
C MET A 77 -2.95 -6.92 7.49
N LEU A 78 -4.16 -6.56 7.07
CA LEU A 78 -4.46 -6.04 5.74
C LEU A 78 -4.85 -4.57 5.89
N ILE A 79 -4.09 -3.65 5.32
CA ILE A 79 -4.27 -2.21 5.51
C ILE A 79 -4.68 -1.59 4.17
N PHE A 80 -5.87 -1.00 4.13
CA PHE A 80 -6.32 -0.16 3.04
C PHE A 80 -5.94 1.29 3.31
N GLY A 81 -5.18 1.90 2.41
CA GLY A 81 -4.79 3.31 2.55
C GLY A 81 -3.50 3.64 1.81
N ASP A 82 -3.07 4.90 1.95
CA ASP A 82 -1.76 5.31 1.48
C ASP A 82 -0.65 4.57 2.25
N ASN A 83 0.25 3.94 1.51
CA ASN A 83 1.28 3.13 2.10
C ASN A 83 2.37 3.96 2.80
N LEU A 84 2.65 5.22 2.42
CA LEU A 84 3.62 6.05 3.12
C LEU A 84 3.15 6.39 4.53
N GLN A 85 1.89 6.79 4.68
CA GLN A 85 1.29 7.03 6.00
C GLN A 85 1.17 5.73 6.82
N GLY A 86 0.79 4.62 6.17
CA GLY A 86 0.75 3.30 6.80
C GLY A 86 2.12 2.85 7.32
N LEU A 87 3.19 3.08 6.56
CA LEU A 87 4.57 2.79 6.95
C LEU A 87 4.98 3.57 8.21
N LYS A 88 4.64 4.86 8.29
CA LYS A 88 4.91 5.69 9.48
C LYS A 88 4.20 5.13 10.72
N THR A 89 2.94 4.72 10.59
CA THR A 89 2.19 4.11 11.71
C THR A 89 2.79 2.78 12.15
N LEU A 90 3.22 1.93 11.22
CA LEU A 90 3.93 0.69 11.53
C LEU A 90 5.27 0.96 12.24
N LEU A 91 5.96 2.04 11.88
CA LEU A 91 7.22 2.43 12.52
C LEU A 91 6.98 2.83 13.99
N GLN A 92 5.91 3.58 14.27
CA GLN A 92 5.49 3.87 15.65
C GLN A 92 5.16 2.59 16.41
N MET A 93 4.44 1.65 15.81
CA MET A 93 4.16 0.34 16.44
C MET A 93 5.45 -0.44 16.76
N LYS A 94 6.49 -0.33 15.92
CA LYS A 94 7.80 -0.92 16.19
C LYS A 94 8.48 -0.25 17.38
N GLN A 95 8.48 1.07 17.44
CA GLN A 95 9.05 1.87 18.54
C GLN A 95 8.35 1.58 19.88
N GLU A 96 7.04 1.37 19.85
CA GLU A 96 6.22 0.94 21.00
C GLU A 96 6.40 -0.55 21.36
N GLY A 97 7.19 -1.30 20.60
CA GLY A 97 7.42 -2.73 20.82
C GLY A 97 6.23 -3.65 20.51
N LYS A 98 5.26 -3.17 19.72
CA LYS A 98 4.07 -3.93 19.26
C LYS A 98 4.32 -4.68 17.96
N LEU A 99 5.22 -4.20 17.10
CA LEU A 99 5.59 -4.87 15.84
C LEU A 99 6.80 -5.79 16.05
N LYS A 100 6.54 -7.09 16.28
CA LYS A 100 7.57 -8.10 16.58
C LYS A 100 7.29 -9.44 15.89
N ASN A 101 8.36 -10.09 15.45
CA ASN A 101 8.35 -11.48 14.97
C ASN A 101 7.97 -12.45 16.10
N ALA A 102 7.67 -13.71 15.76
CA ALA A 102 7.28 -14.72 16.77
C ALA A 102 8.37 -14.99 17.82
N ASP A 103 9.64 -14.79 17.46
CA ASP A 103 10.79 -14.92 18.37
C ASP A 103 11.05 -13.67 19.24
N GLY A 104 10.23 -12.62 19.09
CA GLY A 104 10.37 -11.36 19.82
C GLY A 104 11.23 -10.31 19.12
N THR A 105 11.86 -10.62 17.98
CA THR A 105 12.69 -9.65 17.24
C THR A 105 11.83 -8.47 16.76
N PRO A 106 12.21 -7.21 17.05
CA PRO A 106 11.45 -6.03 16.65
C PRO A 106 11.51 -5.76 15.14
N GLY A 107 10.40 -5.33 14.57
CA GLY A 107 10.26 -5.02 13.15
C GLY A 107 9.84 -6.21 12.29
N VAL A 108 10.01 -6.07 10.98
CA VAL A 108 9.69 -7.11 9.99
C VAL A 108 10.96 -7.80 9.51
N ARG A 109 10.93 -9.12 9.30
CA ARG A 109 12.14 -9.86 8.87
C ARG A 109 12.37 -9.72 7.36
N LEU A 110 11.29 -9.72 6.59
CA LEU A 110 11.36 -9.75 5.14
C LEU A 110 10.41 -8.73 4.55
N VAL A 111 10.93 -7.90 3.64
CA VAL A 111 10.14 -7.04 2.78
C VAL A 111 10.24 -7.53 1.34
N TYR A 112 9.10 -7.67 0.66
CA TYR A 112 9.06 -7.76 -0.79
C TYR A 112 8.18 -6.61 -1.30
N ILE A 113 8.67 -5.85 -2.27
CA ILE A 113 7.89 -4.81 -2.92
C ILE A 113 8.03 -4.90 -4.44
N ASP A 114 6.91 -4.62 -5.10
CA ASP A 114 6.76 -4.51 -6.55
C ASP A 114 6.06 -3.17 -6.82
N PRO A 115 6.78 -2.05 -6.64
CA PRO A 115 6.20 -0.74 -6.85
C PRO A 115 5.70 -0.62 -8.30
N PRO A 116 4.61 0.13 -8.53
CA PRO A 116 4.07 0.31 -9.87
C PRO A 116 5.12 0.92 -10.79
N PHE A 117 5.19 0.41 -12.02
CA PHE A 117 6.13 0.93 -13.01
C PHE A 117 5.66 2.29 -13.51
N ALA A 118 6.59 3.23 -13.70
CA ALA A 118 6.33 4.53 -14.30
C ALA A 118 6.01 4.43 -15.82
N THR A 119 5.33 3.37 -16.25
CA THR A 119 5.10 3.07 -17.65
C THR A 119 3.77 3.61 -18.13
N ARG A 120 3.89 4.66 -18.96
CA ARG A 120 2.91 5.20 -19.92
C ARG A 120 1.68 5.87 -19.32
N GLN A 121 1.88 7.11 -18.88
CA GLN A 121 0.87 8.11 -19.21
C GLN A 121 1.08 8.50 -20.70
N GLU A 122 0.21 8.04 -21.59
CA GLU A 122 0.22 8.47 -22.99
C GLU A 122 -0.16 9.96 -23.07
N PHE A 123 0.83 10.85 -23.05
CA PHE A 123 0.58 12.29 -23.15
C PHE A 123 0.72 12.80 -24.59
N ARG A 124 -0.34 13.45 -25.08
CA ARG A 124 -0.36 14.18 -26.36
C ARG A 124 0.41 15.50 -26.21
N GLY A 125 1.53 15.64 -26.91
CA GLY A 125 2.39 16.83 -26.89
C GLY A 125 3.57 16.75 -27.88
N SER A 126 4.29 17.86 -28.05
CA SER A 126 5.52 17.94 -28.85
C SER A 126 6.68 17.15 -28.21
N GLN A 127 7.69 16.76 -28.99
CA GLN A 127 8.76 15.84 -28.57
C GLN A 127 9.60 16.36 -27.39
N ASP A 128 9.86 17.67 -27.34
CA ASP A 128 10.62 18.31 -26.25
C ASP A 128 9.81 18.47 -24.96
N GLN A 129 8.50 18.76 -25.07
CA GLN A 129 7.60 18.80 -23.90
C GLN A 129 7.43 17.41 -23.28
N LYS A 130 7.38 16.36 -24.11
CA LYS A 130 7.35 14.96 -23.65
C LYS A 130 8.59 14.60 -22.84
N ALA A 131 9.78 14.90 -23.36
CA ALA A 131 11.04 14.58 -22.68
C ALA A 131 11.20 15.31 -21.33
N TYR A 132 10.73 16.56 -21.23
CA TYR A 132 10.73 17.30 -19.96
C TYR A 132 9.73 16.72 -18.95
N GLN A 133 8.51 16.40 -19.39
CA GLN A 133 7.48 15.80 -18.54
C GLN A 133 7.86 14.39 -18.06
N ASP A 134 8.48 13.58 -18.93
CA ASP A 134 8.97 12.23 -18.59
C ASP A 134 10.07 12.30 -17.52
N LYS A 135 11.01 13.26 -17.61
CA LYS A 135 12.04 13.48 -16.58
C LYS A 135 11.42 13.91 -15.24
N LEU A 136 10.43 14.81 -15.27
CA LEU A 136 9.73 15.26 -14.07
C LEU A 136 8.93 14.12 -13.42
N ALA A 137 8.27 13.29 -14.23
CA ALA A 137 7.55 12.11 -13.77
C ALA A 137 8.52 11.07 -13.16
N GLY A 138 9.68 10.86 -13.78
CA GLY A 138 10.74 9.98 -13.26
C GLY A 138 11.29 10.45 -11.92
N ALA A 139 11.62 11.73 -11.77
CA ALA A 139 12.09 12.30 -10.50
C ALA A 139 11.04 12.17 -9.38
N ARG A 140 9.77 12.45 -9.69
CA ARG A 140 8.66 12.28 -8.74
C ARG A 140 8.49 10.82 -8.32
N PHE A 141 8.55 9.89 -9.27
CA PHE A 141 8.47 8.46 -8.99
C PHE A 141 9.64 7.98 -8.11
N LEU A 142 10.86 8.45 -8.38
CA LEU A 142 12.02 8.10 -7.57
C LEU A 142 11.89 8.62 -6.14
N GLU A 143 11.42 9.86 -5.94
CA GLU A 143 11.18 10.38 -4.59
C GLU A 143 10.04 9.65 -3.88
N PHE A 144 8.96 9.34 -4.62
CA PHE A 144 7.86 8.51 -4.15
C PHE A 144 8.37 7.16 -3.60
N LEU A 145 9.25 6.48 -4.34
CA LEU A 145 9.83 5.21 -3.92
C LEU A 145 10.83 5.42 -2.78
N ARG A 146 11.71 6.42 -2.87
CA ARG A 146 12.76 6.69 -1.88
C ARG A 146 12.19 6.95 -0.49
N LYS A 147 11.14 7.77 -0.39
CA LYS A 147 10.43 8.03 0.87
C LYS A 147 9.99 6.74 1.56
N ARG A 148 9.46 5.79 0.78
CA ARG A 148 9.01 4.48 1.27
C ARG A 148 10.20 3.60 1.65
N LEU A 149 11.25 3.57 0.85
CA LEU A 149 12.47 2.81 1.13
C LEU A 149 13.13 3.22 2.45
N VAL A 150 13.14 4.53 2.76
CA VAL A 150 13.62 5.05 4.05
C VAL A 150 12.84 4.44 5.21
N PHE A 151 11.50 4.46 5.16
CA PHE A 151 10.68 3.81 6.19
C PHE A 151 10.87 2.29 6.23
N LEU A 152 11.01 1.63 5.08
CA LEU A 152 11.20 0.18 5.01
C LEU A 152 12.53 -0.24 5.67
N ARG A 153 13.61 0.52 5.47
CA ARG A 153 14.88 0.32 6.18
C ARG A 153 14.70 0.41 7.69
N GLU A 154 13.98 1.42 8.16
CA GLU A 154 13.71 1.60 9.60
C GLU A 154 12.80 0.51 10.18
N LEU A 155 11.87 -0.03 9.37
CA LEU A 155 10.96 -1.10 9.78
C LEU A 155 11.63 -2.47 9.87
N LEU A 156 12.60 -2.77 9.01
CA LEU A 156 13.32 -4.05 9.02
C LEU A 156 13.96 -4.35 10.37
N SER A 157 13.93 -5.62 10.79
CA SER A 157 14.79 -6.11 11.87
C SER A 157 16.27 -5.98 11.48
N GLU A 158 17.17 -5.98 12.46
CA GLU A 158 18.63 -5.87 12.20
C GLU A 158 19.14 -6.97 11.26
N ASP A 159 18.53 -8.15 11.30
CA ASP A 159 18.83 -9.29 10.45
C ASP A 159 17.88 -9.49 9.26
N GLY A 160 17.07 -8.47 8.97
CA GLY A 160 16.10 -8.50 7.90
C GLY A 160 16.67 -8.15 6.53
N SER A 161 15.92 -8.50 5.49
CA SER A 161 16.24 -8.21 4.10
C SER A 161 15.04 -7.70 3.31
N ILE A 162 15.34 -7.00 2.20
CA ILE A 162 14.37 -6.44 1.28
C ILE A 162 14.65 -6.91 -0.14
N TYR A 163 13.58 -7.26 -0.85
CA TYR A 163 13.56 -7.57 -2.27
C TYR A 163 12.73 -6.49 -2.99
N VAL A 164 13.33 -5.82 -3.98
CA VAL A 164 12.66 -4.79 -4.77
C VAL A 164 12.62 -5.22 -6.22
N HIS A 165 11.42 -5.46 -6.75
CA HIS A 165 11.22 -5.74 -8.18
C HIS A 165 11.06 -4.41 -8.93
N LEU A 166 11.95 -4.15 -9.89
CA LEU A 166 11.87 -2.99 -10.78
C LEU A 166 11.87 -3.43 -12.26
N ASP A 167 11.32 -2.58 -13.14
CA ASP A 167 11.41 -2.79 -14.58
C ASP A 167 12.76 -2.33 -15.14
N GLU A 168 12.95 -2.56 -16.44
CA GLU A 168 14.18 -2.15 -17.16
C GLU A 168 14.37 -0.62 -17.22
N HIS A 169 13.29 0.15 -17.08
CA HIS A 169 13.33 1.61 -17.21
C HIS A 169 13.80 2.30 -15.93
N MET A 170 13.33 1.81 -14.78
CA MET A 170 13.64 2.38 -13.47
C MET A 170 14.65 1.55 -12.67
N GLY A 171 14.98 0.34 -13.09
CA GLY A 171 15.86 -0.58 -12.35
C GLY A 171 17.20 0.02 -11.94
N HIS A 172 17.90 0.71 -12.85
CA HIS A 172 19.20 1.32 -12.54
C HIS A 172 19.09 2.53 -11.60
N TYR A 173 18.07 3.37 -11.79
CA TYR A 173 17.83 4.52 -10.90
C TYR A 173 17.41 4.05 -9.52
N GLY A 174 16.53 3.05 -9.44
CA GLY A 174 16.12 2.44 -8.18
C GLY A 174 17.29 1.76 -7.46
N LYS A 175 18.23 1.13 -8.17
CA LYS A 175 19.48 0.60 -7.58
C LYS A 175 20.31 1.69 -6.91
N ILE A 176 20.48 2.85 -7.55
CA ILE A 176 21.23 3.97 -6.98
C ILE A 176 20.52 4.53 -5.75
N ILE A 177 19.19 4.64 -5.79
CA ILE A 177 18.40 5.04 -4.62
C ILE A 177 18.51 4.02 -3.48
N MET A 178 18.51 2.73 -3.79
CA MET A 178 18.72 1.67 -2.78
C MET A 178 20.12 1.78 -2.15
N ASP A 179 21.17 2.05 -2.94
CA ASP A 179 22.52 2.29 -2.43
C ASP A 179 22.59 3.51 -1.51
N GLU A 180 21.86 4.59 -1.83
CA GLU A 180 21.76 5.78 -0.99
C GLU A 180 21.09 5.46 0.35
N VAL A 181 19.97 4.73 0.33
CA VAL A 181 19.16 4.47 1.53
C VAL A 181 19.79 3.39 2.41
N PHE A 182 20.24 2.27 1.84
CA PHE A 182 20.73 1.12 2.59
C PHE A 182 22.25 1.10 2.75
N GLY A 183 22.99 1.80 1.89
CA GLY A 183 24.44 1.65 1.75
C GLY A 183 24.79 0.61 0.69
N LYS A 184 25.73 0.95 -0.18
CA LYS A 184 26.19 0.08 -1.29
C LYS A 184 26.74 -1.27 -0.82
N GLU A 185 27.28 -1.33 0.40
CA GLU A 185 27.83 -2.53 1.01
C GLU A 185 26.75 -3.48 1.55
N LYS A 186 25.49 -3.05 1.58
CA LYS A 186 24.34 -3.88 1.94
C LYS A 186 23.66 -4.53 0.74
N PHE A 187 24.10 -4.19 -0.47
CA PHE A 187 23.68 -4.89 -1.68
C PHE A 187 24.24 -6.31 -1.68
N LEU A 188 23.38 -7.30 -1.92
CA LEU A 188 23.79 -8.71 -1.97
C LEU A 188 23.83 -9.21 -3.41
N ASN A 189 22.70 -9.17 -4.13
CA ASN A 189 22.57 -9.75 -5.46
C ASN A 189 21.54 -9.01 -6.32
N ASP A 190 21.78 -9.03 -7.63
CA ASP A 190 20.76 -8.84 -8.66
C ASP A 190 20.20 -10.21 -9.03
N ILE A 191 18.91 -10.44 -8.77
CA ILE A 191 18.26 -11.69 -9.14
C ILE A 191 17.60 -11.51 -10.50
N ILE A 192 18.10 -12.25 -11.49
CA ILE A 192 17.57 -12.28 -12.84
C ILE A 192 16.41 -13.26 -12.91
N TRP A 193 15.19 -12.75 -12.96
CA TRP A 193 14.00 -13.55 -13.17
C TRP A 193 13.71 -13.68 -14.67
N TYR A 194 14.05 -14.83 -15.24
CA TYR A 194 13.88 -15.15 -16.66
C TYR A 194 12.52 -15.83 -16.96
N TYR A 195 11.88 -15.35 -18.03
CA TYR A 195 10.60 -15.80 -18.57
C TYR A 195 10.81 -16.72 -19.78
N PRO A 196 10.88 -18.04 -19.61
CA PRO A 196 11.08 -18.97 -20.73
C PRO A 196 9.87 -19.03 -21.68
N ASP A 197 8.70 -18.59 -21.22
CA ASP A 197 7.42 -18.66 -21.90
C ASP A 197 7.04 -17.35 -22.61
N ASN A 198 7.88 -16.31 -22.53
CA ASN A 198 7.66 -15.06 -23.21
C ASN A 198 8.27 -15.11 -24.63
N PHE A 199 7.42 -14.98 -25.64
CA PHE A 199 7.85 -14.94 -27.04
C PHE A 199 7.96 -13.50 -27.52
N GLN A 200 9.04 -13.21 -28.25
CA GLN A 200 9.36 -11.87 -28.68
C GLN A 200 8.40 -11.36 -29.77
N GLY A 201 7.82 -10.17 -29.56
CA GLY A 201 7.02 -9.46 -30.58
C GLY A 201 7.79 -8.38 -31.36
N ASN A 202 8.94 -7.90 -30.85
CA ASN A 202 9.73 -6.85 -31.49
C ASN A 202 10.77 -7.45 -32.45
N VAL A 203 10.83 -6.97 -33.70
CA VAL A 203 11.76 -7.50 -34.72
C VAL A 203 13.12 -6.79 -34.80
N ASN A 204 13.28 -5.63 -34.16
CA ASN A 204 14.45 -4.74 -34.34
C ASN A 204 15.44 -4.70 -33.16
N ARG A 205 15.25 -5.52 -32.13
CA ARG A 205 16.14 -5.60 -30.93
C ARG A 205 16.07 -6.99 -30.29
N PHE A 206 16.76 -7.22 -29.18
CA PHE A 206 16.62 -8.47 -28.41
C PHE A 206 15.30 -8.53 -27.62
N ALA A 207 14.85 -9.74 -27.28
CA ALA A 207 13.67 -9.95 -26.45
C ALA A 207 13.91 -9.51 -25.01
N ASN A 208 12.97 -8.75 -24.45
CA ASN A 208 12.96 -8.41 -23.03
C ASN A 208 12.27 -9.55 -22.26
N ASN A 209 13.05 -10.60 -21.96
CA ASN A 209 12.57 -11.84 -21.36
C ASN A 209 12.99 -12.03 -19.90
N HIS A 210 13.42 -10.96 -19.22
CA HIS A 210 13.71 -11.05 -17.80
C HIS A 210 13.35 -9.75 -17.07
N ASN A 211 13.19 -9.87 -15.76
CA ASN A 211 13.20 -8.74 -14.84
C ASN A 211 14.30 -8.91 -13.79
N ILE A 212 14.64 -7.81 -13.12
CA ILE A 212 15.64 -7.78 -12.07
C ILE A 212 14.93 -7.56 -10.73
N VAL A 213 15.28 -8.37 -9.74
CA VAL A 213 14.88 -8.18 -8.35
C VAL A 213 16.13 -7.90 -7.53
N LEU A 214 16.19 -6.70 -6.95
CA LEU A 214 17.33 -6.26 -6.13
C LEU A 214 17.19 -6.86 -4.73
N LEU A 215 18.28 -7.44 -4.20
CA LEU A 215 18.34 -7.93 -2.82
C LEU A 215 19.30 -7.11 -1.97
N TYR A 216 18.78 -6.55 -0.87
CA TYR A 216 19.54 -5.84 0.15
C TYR A 216 19.27 -6.40 1.54
N CYS A 217 20.25 -6.29 2.44
CA CYS A 217 20.07 -6.52 3.86
C CYS A 217 20.03 -5.19 4.64
N LYS A 218 19.52 -5.20 5.87
CA LYS A 218 19.63 -4.04 6.75
C LYS A 218 21.04 -3.90 7.32
N THR A 219 21.59 -5.00 7.82
CA THR A 219 22.94 -5.07 8.37
C THR A 219 23.73 -6.23 7.76
N SER A 220 25.02 -6.29 8.06
CA SER A 220 25.89 -7.38 7.61
C SER A 220 25.58 -8.72 8.31
N ASN A 221 24.77 -8.73 9.37
CA ASN A 221 24.29 -9.94 10.01
C ASN A 221 22.83 -10.16 9.60
N TYR A 222 22.59 -10.92 8.54
CA TYR A 222 21.25 -11.14 7.97
C TYR A 222 20.88 -12.62 7.89
N LEU A 223 19.58 -12.91 7.97
CA LEU A 223 19.04 -14.25 7.82
C LEU A 223 19.03 -14.68 6.35
N PHE A 224 19.70 -15.79 6.03
CA PHE A 224 19.65 -16.39 4.69
C PHE A 224 19.73 -17.91 4.72
N GLN A 225 18.83 -18.57 3.99
CA GLN A 225 18.72 -20.01 3.83
C GLN A 225 18.85 -20.38 2.35
N ARG A 226 19.72 -21.36 2.06
CA ARG A 226 19.87 -21.85 0.68
C ARG A 226 18.63 -22.65 0.27
N VAL A 227 17.92 -22.15 -0.73
CA VAL A 227 16.73 -22.82 -1.27
C VAL A 227 17.14 -23.89 -2.28
N SER A 228 16.67 -25.12 -2.10
CA SER A 228 16.87 -26.22 -3.05
C SER A 228 15.83 -26.15 -4.17
N ILE A 229 16.26 -26.26 -5.42
CA ILE A 229 15.41 -26.24 -6.62
C ILE A 229 15.67 -27.48 -7.48
N PRO A 230 14.65 -28.00 -8.19
CA PRO A 230 14.82 -29.15 -9.07
C PRO A 230 15.71 -28.81 -10.27
N LEU A 231 16.45 -29.80 -10.74
CA LEU A 231 17.15 -29.75 -12.02
C LEU A 231 16.25 -30.30 -13.13
N GLU A 232 16.28 -29.68 -14.31
CA GLU A 232 15.54 -30.16 -15.49
C GLU A 232 15.97 -31.57 -15.91
N LYS A 233 17.27 -31.86 -15.80
CA LYS A 233 17.86 -33.17 -16.06
C LYS A 233 18.75 -33.55 -14.88
N ARG A 234 18.78 -34.85 -14.55
CA ARG A 234 19.73 -35.36 -13.56
C ARG A 234 21.15 -35.13 -14.08
N ILE A 235 22.02 -34.62 -13.22
CA ILE A 235 23.42 -34.36 -13.56
C ILE A 235 24.29 -35.21 -12.66
N LYS A 236 25.24 -35.94 -13.26
CA LYS A 236 26.30 -36.65 -12.55
C LYS A 236 27.46 -35.69 -12.30
N ARG A 237 27.81 -35.45 -11.05
CA ARG A 237 28.96 -34.61 -10.66
C ARG A 237 29.79 -35.26 -9.57
N ASP A 238 31.06 -34.86 -9.51
CA ASP A 238 31.96 -35.25 -8.43
C ASP A 238 31.46 -34.68 -7.10
N VAL A 239 31.44 -35.52 -6.06
CA VAL A 239 31.07 -35.09 -4.71
C VAL A 239 32.18 -34.18 -4.21
N ARG A 240 31.81 -33.01 -3.67
CA ARG A 240 32.76 -32.02 -3.16
C ARG A 240 32.74 -32.01 -1.64
N VAL A 241 33.92 -32.06 -1.01
CA VAL A 241 34.10 -32.04 0.45
C VAL A 241 35.08 -30.94 0.86
N TRP A 242 34.90 -30.38 2.04
CA TRP A 242 35.82 -29.41 2.62
C TRP A 242 37.09 -30.12 3.12
N ASP A 243 38.23 -29.78 2.54
CA ASP A 243 39.54 -30.26 2.96
C ASP A 243 40.16 -29.23 3.90
N LYS A 244 40.32 -29.60 5.18
CA LYS A 244 40.85 -28.72 6.22
C LYS A 244 42.32 -28.36 5.99
N GLU A 245 43.11 -29.22 5.37
CA GLU A 245 44.55 -28.99 5.13
C GLU A 245 44.76 -28.02 3.97
N LYS A 246 43.93 -28.14 2.93
CA LYS A 246 44.01 -27.26 1.75
C LYS A 246 43.19 -25.98 1.88
N ASN A 247 42.41 -25.85 2.96
CA ASN A 247 41.46 -24.76 3.18
C ASN A 247 40.57 -24.50 1.94
N ALA A 248 40.15 -25.59 1.29
CA ALA A 248 39.47 -25.55 0.00
C ALA A 248 38.48 -26.70 -0.17
N VAL A 249 37.53 -26.51 -1.07
CA VAL A 249 36.59 -27.55 -1.47
C VAL A 249 37.22 -28.43 -2.55
N VAL A 250 37.44 -29.71 -2.27
CA VAL A 250 38.06 -30.67 -3.20
C VAL A 250 37.10 -31.80 -3.57
N ALA A 251 37.43 -32.54 -4.64
CA ALA A 251 36.67 -33.73 -5.02
C ALA A 251 36.89 -34.85 -3.99
N ALA A 252 35.81 -35.44 -3.49
CA ALA A 252 35.82 -36.57 -2.59
C ALA A 252 36.41 -37.78 -3.31
N ARG A 253 37.28 -38.50 -2.61
CA ARG A 253 37.93 -39.71 -3.12
C ARG A 253 37.56 -40.91 -2.28
N ASP A 254 37.44 -42.07 -2.92
CA ASP A 254 37.26 -43.35 -2.24
C ASP A 254 38.58 -43.85 -1.61
N GLU A 255 38.54 -45.01 -0.94
CA GLU A 255 39.70 -45.65 -0.30
C GLU A 255 40.85 -45.95 -1.29
N ASN A 256 40.55 -46.01 -2.59
CA ASN A 256 41.51 -46.26 -3.66
C ASN A 256 41.99 -44.98 -4.34
N GLY A 257 41.55 -43.79 -3.89
CA GLY A 257 41.94 -42.50 -4.43
C GLY A 257 41.16 -42.03 -5.66
N ASN A 258 40.10 -42.73 -6.07
CA ASN A 258 39.25 -42.37 -7.21
C ASN A 258 38.18 -41.35 -6.82
N ILE A 259 37.83 -40.45 -7.74
CA ILE A 259 36.79 -39.44 -7.51
C ILE A 259 35.41 -40.09 -7.40
N ILE A 260 34.68 -39.76 -6.34
CA ILE A 260 33.30 -40.21 -6.11
C ILE A 260 32.34 -39.33 -6.90
N TYR A 261 31.47 -39.94 -7.70
CA TYR A 261 30.40 -39.24 -8.44
C TYR A 261 29.03 -39.56 -7.86
N LYS A 262 28.13 -38.57 -7.84
CA LYS A 262 26.73 -38.75 -7.44
C LYS A 262 25.80 -38.09 -8.46
N ASP A 263 24.63 -38.69 -8.64
CA ASP A 263 23.53 -38.09 -9.40
C ASP A 263 22.77 -37.10 -8.54
N PHE A 264 22.61 -35.88 -9.06
CA PHE A 264 21.85 -34.82 -8.43
C PHE A 264 20.58 -34.56 -9.23
N SER A 265 19.44 -34.52 -8.54
CA SER A 265 18.15 -34.10 -9.10
C SER A 265 17.73 -32.69 -8.65
N THR A 266 18.50 -32.08 -7.75
CA THR A 266 18.29 -30.71 -7.26
C THR A 266 19.63 -29.97 -7.21
N LYS A 267 19.56 -28.64 -7.25
CA LYS A 267 20.67 -27.74 -6.94
C LYS A 267 20.19 -26.67 -5.96
N TYR A 268 21.12 -25.95 -5.32
CA TYR A 268 20.74 -24.70 -4.66
C TYR A 268 20.42 -23.64 -5.71
N ALA A 269 19.42 -22.81 -5.43
CA ALA A 269 19.09 -21.67 -6.25
C ALA A 269 20.29 -20.73 -6.34
N ASP A 270 20.60 -20.31 -7.56
CA ASP A 270 21.54 -19.24 -7.89
C ASP A 270 20.76 -17.93 -8.04
N ASP A 271 21.31 -16.93 -8.72
CA ASP A 271 20.70 -15.63 -9.00
C ASP A 271 19.95 -15.58 -10.34
N VAL A 272 19.87 -16.69 -11.09
CA VAL A 272 19.13 -16.76 -12.36
C VAL A 272 17.93 -17.70 -12.25
N TRP A 273 16.73 -17.11 -12.19
CA TRP A 273 15.51 -17.82 -11.87
C TRP A 273 14.61 -17.99 -13.09
N THR A 274 14.50 -19.23 -13.56
CA THR A 274 13.57 -19.59 -14.64
C THR A 274 12.18 -19.84 -14.07
N ILE A 275 11.28 -18.86 -14.16
CA ILE A 275 9.88 -18.96 -13.71
C ILE A 275 9.01 -18.24 -14.75
N GLY A 276 8.02 -18.93 -15.33
CA GLY A 276 7.17 -18.35 -16.38
C GLY A 276 6.23 -17.27 -15.86
N GLN A 277 5.92 -16.29 -16.71
CA GLN A 277 5.05 -15.15 -16.39
C GLN A 277 4.32 -14.58 -17.62
N SER A 278 4.32 -15.27 -18.76
CA SER A 278 3.58 -14.83 -19.94
C SER A 278 2.10 -14.63 -19.61
N SER A 279 1.44 -13.69 -20.31
CA SER A 279 0.00 -13.44 -20.11
C SER A 279 -0.83 -14.70 -20.32
N VAL A 280 -0.42 -15.58 -21.24
CA VAL A 280 -1.09 -16.86 -21.52
C VAL A 280 -0.91 -17.84 -20.36
N SER A 281 0.34 -18.10 -19.94
CA SER A 281 0.59 -19.06 -18.86
C SER A 281 -0.01 -18.59 -17.54
N LYS A 282 0.06 -17.29 -17.28
CA LYS A 282 -0.56 -16.63 -16.13
C LYS A 282 -2.07 -16.84 -16.12
N ARG A 283 -2.77 -16.51 -17.21
CA ARG A 283 -4.24 -16.68 -17.31
C ARG A 283 -4.69 -18.14 -17.22
N GLN A 284 -3.84 -19.09 -17.64
CA GLN A 284 -4.11 -20.53 -17.51
C GLN A 284 -3.75 -21.10 -16.13
N SER A 285 -3.02 -20.36 -15.29
CA SER A 285 -2.65 -20.82 -13.96
C SER A 285 -3.84 -20.83 -13.02
N LYS A 286 -3.93 -21.88 -12.20
CA LYS A 286 -4.96 -22.03 -11.16
C LYS A 286 -4.83 -21.01 -10.02
N GLU A 287 -3.69 -20.35 -9.89
CA GLU A 287 -3.46 -19.32 -8.87
C GLU A 287 -3.94 -17.93 -9.33
N TYR A 288 -4.28 -17.76 -10.60
CA TYR A 288 -4.62 -16.46 -11.18
C TYR A 288 -6.02 -16.02 -10.76
N LEU A 289 -6.10 -14.78 -10.25
CA LEU A 289 -7.35 -14.19 -9.76
C LEU A 289 -7.89 -13.06 -10.65
N GLY A 290 -7.39 -12.93 -11.88
CA GLY A 290 -7.82 -11.83 -12.76
C GLY A 290 -7.11 -10.50 -12.50
N TYR A 291 -6.17 -10.43 -11.54
CA TYR A 291 -5.48 -9.19 -11.20
C TYR A 291 -4.29 -8.89 -12.15
N PRO A 292 -4.25 -7.72 -12.82
CA PRO A 292 -3.35 -7.47 -13.96
C PRO A 292 -1.87 -7.71 -13.68
N THR A 293 -1.36 -7.29 -12.51
CA THR A 293 0.06 -7.34 -12.15
C THR A 293 0.46 -8.47 -11.20
N GLN A 294 -0.46 -9.41 -10.94
CA GLN A 294 -0.20 -10.58 -10.10
C GLN A 294 1.12 -11.30 -10.45
N LYS A 295 1.93 -11.53 -9.40
CA LYS A 295 3.17 -12.32 -9.43
C LYS A 295 2.91 -13.80 -9.14
N PRO A 296 3.74 -14.73 -9.64
CA PRO A 296 3.55 -16.16 -9.43
C PRO A 296 4.03 -16.59 -8.05
N GLU A 297 3.32 -17.51 -7.41
CA GLU A 297 3.65 -18.00 -6.06
C GLU A 297 5.06 -18.59 -5.98
N ALA A 298 5.55 -19.23 -7.05
CA ALA A 298 6.88 -19.83 -7.11
C ALA A 298 8.02 -18.82 -6.92
N LEU A 299 7.83 -17.57 -7.37
CA LEU A 299 8.81 -16.49 -7.17
C LEU A 299 8.88 -16.12 -5.68
N LEU A 300 7.73 -15.81 -5.09
CA LEU A 300 7.62 -15.40 -3.70
C LEU A 300 7.99 -16.53 -2.74
N GLU A 301 7.70 -17.78 -3.09
CA GLU A 301 8.05 -18.95 -2.29
C GLU A 301 9.56 -19.04 -2.11
N ARG A 302 10.32 -18.81 -3.19
CA ARG A 302 11.79 -18.84 -3.15
C ARG A 302 12.34 -17.70 -2.29
N ILE A 303 11.80 -16.49 -2.45
CA ILE A 303 12.19 -15.31 -1.67
C ILE A 303 11.92 -15.53 -0.17
N ILE A 304 10.70 -15.94 0.17
CA ILE A 304 10.27 -16.11 1.56
C ILE A 304 11.01 -17.25 2.25
N LYS A 305 11.27 -18.37 1.55
CA LYS A 305 12.09 -19.46 2.09
C LYS A 305 13.54 -19.05 2.31
N ALA A 306 14.10 -18.20 1.45
CA ALA A 306 15.48 -17.76 1.58
C ALA A 306 15.69 -16.83 2.78
N SER A 307 14.77 -15.91 3.03
CA SER A 307 15.02 -14.77 3.93
C SER A 307 14.07 -14.67 5.14
N SER A 308 13.37 -15.75 5.49
CA SER A 308 12.51 -15.79 6.67
C SER A 308 12.32 -17.21 7.23
N ASN A 309 12.04 -17.31 8.51
CA ASN A 309 11.62 -18.51 9.21
C ASN A 309 10.09 -18.53 9.44
N PRO A 310 9.48 -19.70 9.67
CA PRO A 310 8.11 -19.76 10.19
C PRO A 310 7.93 -18.86 11.43
N GLY A 311 6.84 -18.09 11.47
CA GLY A 311 6.56 -17.12 12.53
C GLY A 311 7.18 -15.73 12.34
N ASP A 312 8.11 -15.54 11.41
CA ASP A 312 8.58 -14.21 11.03
C ASP A 312 7.50 -13.41 10.30
N ILE A 313 7.58 -12.08 10.37
CA ILE A 313 6.72 -11.15 9.65
C ILE A 313 7.31 -10.88 8.26
N VAL A 314 6.52 -11.21 7.24
CA VAL A 314 6.72 -10.82 5.84
C VAL A 314 5.85 -9.61 5.53
N PHE A 315 6.43 -8.58 4.94
CA PHE A 315 5.76 -7.31 4.67
C PHE A 315 5.77 -6.94 3.19
N ASP A 316 4.63 -6.48 2.70
CA ASP A 316 4.45 -5.98 1.34
C ASP A 316 3.59 -4.71 1.37
N CYS A 317 4.18 -3.56 1.05
CA CYS A 317 3.48 -2.28 1.02
C CYS A 317 2.94 -1.90 -0.37
N PHE A 318 3.04 -2.81 -1.34
CA PHE A 318 2.45 -2.76 -2.68
C PHE A 318 1.76 -4.10 -2.97
N ALA A 319 0.91 -4.54 -2.04
CA ALA A 319 0.50 -5.93 -1.96
C ALA A 319 -0.30 -6.42 -3.18
N GLY A 320 -1.04 -5.53 -3.85
CA GLY A 320 -1.78 -5.81 -5.08
C GLY A 320 -2.69 -7.03 -4.94
N SER A 321 -2.43 -8.09 -5.72
CA SER A 321 -3.20 -9.34 -5.63
C SER A 321 -2.97 -10.16 -4.34
N GLY A 322 -1.97 -9.80 -3.53
CA GLY A 322 -1.61 -10.46 -2.27
C GLY A 322 -0.83 -11.77 -2.42
N THR A 323 0.01 -11.92 -3.45
CA THR A 323 0.77 -13.17 -3.67
C THR A 323 1.74 -13.38 -2.51
N THR A 324 2.46 -12.32 -2.12
CA THR A 324 3.37 -12.33 -0.98
C THR A 324 2.67 -12.83 0.30
N LEU A 325 1.47 -12.31 0.58
CA LEU A 325 0.70 -12.65 1.78
C LEU A 325 0.24 -14.12 1.76
N ALA A 326 -0.29 -14.59 0.65
CA ALA A 326 -0.76 -15.97 0.51
C ALA A 326 0.39 -16.98 0.61
N VAL A 327 1.55 -16.69 0.03
CA VAL A 327 2.73 -17.55 0.14
C VAL A 327 3.29 -17.52 1.57
N ALA A 328 3.36 -16.35 2.21
CA ALA A 328 3.76 -16.23 3.61
C ALA A 328 2.86 -17.08 4.53
N GLU A 329 1.53 -16.99 4.34
CA GLU A 329 0.53 -17.78 5.05
C GLU A 329 0.75 -19.29 4.84
N LYS A 330 0.89 -19.74 3.59
CA LYS A 330 1.11 -21.16 3.26
C LYS A 330 2.39 -21.71 3.91
N LEU A 331 3.42 -20.87 3.99
CA LEU A 331 4.70 -21.18 4.62
C LEU A 331 4.71 -20.98 6.14
N GLY A 332 3.61 -20.57 6.77
CA GLY A 332 3.49 -20.41 8.22
C GLY A 332 4.16 -19.15 8.79
N ARG A 333 4.37 -18.13 7.95
CA ARG A 333 4.84 -16.80 8.36
C ARG A 333 3.66 -15.92 8.78
N ARG A 334 3.94 -14.89 9.56
CA ARG A 334 3.05 -13.76 9.80
C ARG A 334 3.15 -12.81 8.62
N TRP A 335 2.11 -12.04 8.33
CA TRP A 335 2.17 -11.09 7.22
C TRP A 335 1.43 -9.78 7.49
N ILE A 336 1.91 -8.75 6.82
CA ILE A 336 1.29 -7.43 6.74
C ILE A 336 1.24 -7.04 5.25
N GLY A 337 0.08 -6.64 4.77
CA GLY A 337 -0.12 -6.13 3.42
C GLY A 337 -0.72 -4.74 3.43
N VAL A 338 -0.21 -3.83 2.60
CA VAL A 338 -0.79 -2.49 2.39
C VAL A 338 -1.09 -2.28 0.93
N ASP A 339 -2.26 -1.72 0.64
CA ASP A 339 -2.62 -1.28 -0.71
C ASP A 339 -3.65 -0.14 -0.66
N CYS A 340 -3.57 0.79 -1.61
CA CYS A 340 -4.51 1.91 -1.73
C CYS A 340 -5.67 1.62 -2.69
N GLY A 341 -5.63 0.52 -3.45
CA GLY A 341 -6.68 0.09 -4.37
C GLY A 341 -7.73 -0.78 -3.69
N LYS A 342 -9.01 -0.40 -3.76
CA LYS A 342 -10.12 -1.22 -3.28
C LYS A 342 -10.17 -2.58 -3.97
N LEU A 343 -9.94 -2.60 -5.28
CA LEU A 343 -9.84 -3.84 -6.04
C LEU A 343 -8.77 -4.79 -5.48
N ALA A 344 -7.58 -4.27 -5.15
CA ALA A 344 -6.51 -5.04 -4.52
C ALA A 344 -6.98 -5.62 -3.16
N ILE A 345 -7.57 -4.79 -2.31
CA ILE A 345 -8.08 -5.21 -1.00
C ILE A 345 -9.15 -6.32 -1.09
N TYR A 346 -10.09 -6.22 -2.03
CA TYR A 346 -11.09 -7.29 -2.23
C TYR A 346 -10.49 -8.54 -2.88
N THR A 347 -9.53 -8.39 -3.79
CA THR A 347 -8.78 -9.51 -4.38
C THR A 347 -7.99 -10.28 -3.32
N MET A 348 -7.32 -9.58 -2.41
CA MET A 348 -6.58 -10.18 -1.29
C MET A 348 -7.50 -10.89 -0.31
N GLN A 349 -8.65 -10.29 0.03
CA GLN A 349 -9.66 -10.93 0.87
C GLN A 349 -10.14 -12.24 0.25
N LYS A 350 -10.55 -12.23 -1.04
CA LYS A 350 -10.92 -13.44 -1.78
C LYS A 350 -9.81 -14.49 -1.72
N ARG A 351 -8.58 -14.10 -2.05
CA ARG A 351 -7.42 -15.00 -2.05
C ARG A 351 -7.21 -15.69 -0.72
N LEU A 352 -7.21 -14.93 0.37
CA LEU A 352 -6.90 -15.43 1.72
C LEU A 352 -8.05 -16.23 2.30
N LEU A 353 -9.30 -15.81 2.09
CA LEU A 353 -10.47 -16.50 2.63
C LEU A 353 -10.69 -17.86 1.95
N ASN A 354 -10.32 -17.98 0.68
CA ASN A 354 -10.39 -19.19 -0.13
C ASN A 354 -9.05 -19.97 -0.18
N ILE A 355 -8.05 -19.62 0.63
CA ILE A 355 -6.71 -20.21 0.55
C ILE A 355 -6.68 -21.73 0.77
N ALA A 356 -7.62 -22.27 1.55
CA ALA A 356 -7.73 -23.71 1.81
C ALA A 356 -7.96 -24.51 0.51
N GLU A 357 -8.74 -23.93 -0.41
CA GLU A 357 -9.07 -24.53 -1.70
C GLU A 357 -7.99 -24.30 -2.77
N SER A 358 -7.04 -23.40 -2.49
CA SER A 358 -5.91 -23.10 -3.37
C SER A 358 -4.89 -24.26 -3.43
N LYS A 359 -4.00 -24.21 -4.41
CA LYS A 359 -2.93 -25.20 -4.57
C LYS A 359 -1.92 -25.11 -3.42
N ASP A 360 -1.49 -26.27 -2.92
CA ASP A 360 -0.38 -26.37 -1.96
C ASP A 360 0.97 -26.05 -2.63
N LEU A 361 1.92 -25.45 -1.89
CA LEU A 361 3.25 -25.11 -2.42
C LEU A 361 4.13 -26.36 -2.61
N GLU A 362 3.98 -27.36 -1.72
CA GLU A 362 5.05 -28.34 -1.52
C GLU A 362 5.31 -29.34 -2.65
N VAL A 363 4.49 -29.46 -3.71
CA VAL A 363 4.83 -30.37 -4.83
C VAL A 363 4.18 -29.95 -6.15
N PRO A 364 4.94 -29.53 -7.19
CA PRO A 364 4.39 -29.23 -8.52
C PRO A 364 3.63 -30.39 -9.18
N GLN A 365 3.96 -31.64 -8.82
CA GLN A 365 3.44 -32.87 -9.43
C GLN A 365 2.21 -33.47 -8.73
N LYS A 366 1.84 -33.04 -7.51
CA LYS A 366 0.61 -33.50 -6.84
C LYS A 366 -0.41 -32.37 -6.88
N LYS A 367 -1.59 -32.64 -7.46
CA LYS A 367 -2.77 -31.73 -7.47
C LYS A 367 -3.39 -31.62 -6.07
N LYS A 368 -2.58 -31.37 -5.05
CA LYS A 368 -2.99 -31.31 -3.65
C LYS A 368 -3.43 -29.88 -3.32
N LYS A 369 -4.59 -29.74 -2.70
CA LYS A 369 -5.05 -28.48 -2.12
C LYS A 369 -4.25 -28.17 -0.85
N TYR A 370 -4.09 -26.89 -0.52
CA TYR A 370 -3.43 -26.46 0.71
C TYR A 370 -4.17 -27.01 1.94
N GLY A 371 -5.51 -26.99 1.91
CA GLY A 371 -6.38 -27.71 2.85
C GLY A 371 -6.43 -27.12 4.26
N LYS A 372 -5.74 -26.01 4.54
CA LYS A 372 -5.80 -25.30 5.81
C LYS A 372 -6.47 -23.93 5.61
N PRO A 373 -7.39 -23.51 6.50
CA PRO A 373 -7.91 -22.15 6.46
C PRO A 373 -6.80 -21.14 6.75
N CYS A 374 -6.97 -19.89 6.30
CA CYS A 374 -6.09 -18.80 6.72
C CYS A 374 -6.18 -18.58 8.22
N LYS A 375 -5.05 -18.17 8.81
CA LYS A 375 -4.99 -17.61 10.16
C LYS A 375 -5.82 -16.31 10.24
N PRO A 376 -6.23 -15.91 11.46
CA PRO A 376 -6.93 -14.65 11.67
C PRO A 376 -6.19 -13.47 11.05
N PHE A 377 -6.93 -12.62 10.35
CA PHE A 377 -6.42 -11.35 9.85
C PHE A 377 -7.43 -10.22 10.03
N THR A 378 -6.95 -9.01 10.22
CA THR A 378 -7.80 -7.83 10.39
C THR A 378 -7.58 -6.85 9.25
N LEU A 379 -8.69 -6.42 8.64
CA LEU A 379 -8.73 -5.30 7.73
C LEU A 379 -8.73 -4.00 8.52
N TYR A 380 -7.79 -3.12 8.22
CA TYR A 380 -7.69 -1.78 8.76
C TYR A 380 -7.80 -0.75 7.65
N ASN A 381 -8.34 0.42 7.96
CA ASN A 381 -8.19 1.61 7.14
C ASN A 381 -7.11 2.53 7.73
N ALA A 382 -6.31 3.11 6.85
CA ALA A 382 -5.33 4.16 7.13
C ALA A 382 -5.65 5.36 6.22
N GLY A 383 -6.00 6.50 6.81
CA GLY A 383 -6.29 7.73 6.04
C GLY A 383 -7.68 7.81 5.38
N LEU A 384 -8.54 6.77 5.41
CA LEU A 384 -9.95 6.88 5.02
C LEU A 384 -10.87 6.26 6.07
N TYR A 385 -11.62 7.07 6.82
CA TYR A 385 -12.27 6.64 8.05
C TYR A 385 -13.80 6.59 8.02
N ASP A 386 -14.42 5.56 8.59
CA ASP A 386 -15.87 5.58 8.87
C ASP A 386 -16.14 6.37 10.17
N TYR A 387 -16.76 7.54 10.04
CA TYR A 387 -17.09 8.41 11.17
C TYR A 387 -18.07 7.76 12.17
N ARG A 388 -18.99 6.91 11.70
CA ARG A 388 -19.95 6.22 12.58
C ARG A 388 -19.20 5.24 13.48
N MET A 389 -18.28 4.47 12.89
CA MET A 389 -17.43 3.55 13.65
C MET A 389 -16.56 4.29 14.67
N ILE A 390 -16.02 5.47 14.32
CA ILE A 390 -15.25 6.30 15.27
C ILE A 390 -16.13 6.75 16.44
N LYS A 391 -17.36 7.17 16.18
CA LYS A 391 -18.30 7.62 17.22
C LYS A 391 -18.68 6.51 18.20
N GLU A 392 -18.67 5.27 17.73
CA GLU A 392 -18.99 4.06 18.50
C GLU A 392 -17.78 3.49 19.27
N LEU A 393 -16.57 4.02 19.06
CA LEU A 393 -15.38 3.58 19.79
C LEU A 393 -15.55 3.78 21.30
N PRO A 394 -15.06 2.85 22.14
CA PRO A 394 -14.88 3.11 23.57
C PRO A 394 -14.05 4.38 23.79
N TRP A 395 -14.37 5.15 24.84
CA TRP A 395 -13.75 6.45 25.11
C TRP A 395 -12.23 6.46 24.96
N GLU A 396 -11.54 5.49 25.56
CA GLU A 396 -10.07 5.43 25.51
C GLU A 396 -9.53 5.21 24.09
N GLN A 397 -10.26 4.46 23.25
CA GLN A 397 -9.90 4.26 21.84
C GLN A 397 -10.22 5.49 21.00
N TYR A 398 -11.34 6.18 21.27
CA TYR A 398 -11.66 7.45 20.62
C TYR A 398 -10.63 8.53 20.96
N ARG A 399 -10.25 8.64 22.23
CA ARG A 399 -9.23 9.57 22.72
C ARG A 399 -7.89 9.34 22.01
N ASP A 400 -7.40 8.10 22.03
CA ASP A 400 -6.16 7.72 21.35
C ASP A 400 -6.22 8.03 19.84
N PHE A 401 -7.34 7.69 19.19
CA PHE A 401 -7.58 8.00 17.79
C PHE A 401 -7.51 9.51 17.52
N ALA A 402 -8.21 10.32 18.33
CA ALA A 402 -8.26 11.76 18.20
C ALA A 402 -6.88 12.40 18.38
N LEU A 403 -6.14 12.03 19.43
CA LEU A 403 -4.77 12.55 19.64
C LEU A 403 -3.86 12.21 18.46
N LYS A 404 -3.87 10.95 17.99
CA LYS A 404 -3.07 10.51 16.84
C LYS A 404 -3.43 11.24 15.55
N LEU A 405 -4.72 11.46 15.31
CA LEU A 405 -5.21 12.17 14.11
C LEU A 405 -4.63 13.58 14.00
N PHE A 406 -4.48 14.27 15.14
CA PHE A 406 -3.92 15.62 15.21
C PHE A 406 -2.44 15.63 15.64
N GLN A 407 -1.75 14.48 15.58
CA GLN A 407 -0.33 14.33 15.95
C GLN A 407 0.02 14.87 17.35
N CYS A 408 -0.93 14.75 18.28
CA CYS A 408 -0.74 15.15 19.66
C CYS A 408 0.05 14.07 20.43
N ARG A 409 0.93 14.51 21.33
CA ARG A 409 1.61 13.63 22.29
C ARG A 409 0.63 13.21 23.37
N ASP A 410 0.52 11.91 23.59
CA ASP A 410 -0.33 11.32 24.62
C ASP A 410 0.35 11.38 26.00
N GLU A 411 0.29 12.56 26.60
CA GLU A 411 0.87 12.87 27.91
C GLU A 411 -0.20 13.57 28.77
N ARG A 412 -1.00 12.75 29.47
CA ARG A 412 -2.03 13.27 30.37
C ARG A 412 -1.40 14.14 31.45
N HIS A 413 -2.02 15.29 31.68
CA HIS A 413 -1.60 16.23 32.71
C HIS A 413 -2.82 16.97 33.26
N GLU A 414 -2.62 17.69 34.36
CA GLU A 414 -3.68 18.42 35.03
C GLU A 414 -3.30 19.89 35.19
N ILE A 415 -4.24 20.79 34.88
CA ILE A 415 -4.11 22.22 35.16
C ILE A 415 -5.37 22.68 35.88
N SER A 416 -5.23 23.26 37.07
CA SER A 416 -6.37 23.73 37.87
C SER A 416 -7.47 22.67 38.08
N LYS A 417 -7.10 21.39 38.32
CA LYS A 417 -8.04 20.25 38.46
C LYS A 417 -8.81 19.86 37.19
N ILE A 418 -8.41 20.38 36.04
CA ILE A 418 -8.92 19.97 34.74
C ILE A 418 -7.90 18.98 34.15
N GLU A 419 -8.34 17.75 33.94
CA GLU A 419 -7.56 16.74 33.23
C GLU A 419 -7.49 17.10 31.74
N LEU A 420 -6.29 17.03 31.18
CA LEU A 420 -5.98 17.33 29.79
C LEU A 420 -5.30 16.10 29.17
N GLU A 421 -5.68 15.80 27.93
CA GLU A 421 -5.34 14.52 27.30
C GLU A 421 -3.92 14.48 26.71
N GLY A 422 -3.31 15.62 26.40
CA GLY A 422 -1.99 15.63 25.77
C GLY A 422 -1.48 17.00 25.35
N TYR A 423 -0.51 17.01 24.46
CA TYR A 423 0.10 18.23 23.94
C TYR A 423 0.20 18.25 22.42
N LEU A 424 -0.02 19.41 21.80
CA LEU A 424 0.31 19.69 20.41
C LEU A 424 1.51 20.63 20.39
N GLY A 425 2.68 20.10 20.03
CA GLY A 425 3.95 20.77 20.27
C GLY A 425 4.17 20.99 21.77
N ALA A 426 4.18 22.26 22.19
CA ALA A 426 4.31 22.67 23.59
C ALA A 426 2.97 23.09 24.24
N ASP A 427 1.89 23.16 23.47
CA ASP A 427 0.60 23.67 23.93
C ASP A 427 -0.32 22.53 24.37
N SER A 428 -1.08 22.74 25.45
CA SER A 428 -2.01 21.74 25.99
C SER A 428 -3.18 21.46 25.04
N VAL A 429 -3.62 20.21 25.04
CA VAL A 429 -4.73 19.68 24.24
C VAL A 429 -5.77 19.07 25.17
N MET A 430 -7.03 19.43 24.94
CA MET A 430 -8.19 18.77 25.51
C MET A 430 -8.95 18.01 24.43
N VAL A 431 -9.32 16.75 24.68
CA VAL A 431 -10.26 16.00 23.85
C VAL A 431 -11.65 16.10 24.48
N PHE A 432 -12.58 16.73 23.77
CA PHE A 432 -13.93 16.94 24.27
C PHE A 432 -14.69 15.62 24.46
N ASN A 433 -14.98 15.26 25.71
CA ASN A 433 -15.65 14.01 26.07
C ASN A 433 -17.18 14.09 25.91
N TYR A 434 -17.64 14.09 24.66
CA TYR A 434 -19.07 14.05 24.31
C TYR A 434 -19.77 12.74 24.73
N GLN A 435 -19.03 11.67 25.04
CA GLN A 435 -19.61 10.40 25.48
C GLN A 435 -20.04 10.45 26.95
N LYS A 436 -19.23 11.10 27.80
CA LYS A 436 -19.52 11.33 29.22
C LYS A 436 -20.64 12.36 29.41
N HIS A 437 -20.69 13.36 28.54
CA HIS A 437 -21.68 14.44 28.60
C HIS A 437 -22.44 14.55 27.27
N LYS A 438 -23.44 13.69 27.08
CA LYS A 438 -24.18 13.57 25.80
C LYS A 438 -24.89 14.85 25.35
N ASP A 439 -25.33 15.66 26.31
CA ASP A 439 -26.01 16.94 26.06
C ASP A 439 -25.05 18.14 26.09
N ALA A 440 -23.77 17.91 26.42
CA ALA A 440 -22.79 18.99 26.43
C ALA A 440 -22.40 19.36 25.00
N VAL A 441 -22.45 20.66 24.75
CA VAL A 441 -22.04 21.30 23.50
C VAL A 441 -20.88 22.22 23.79
N LEU A 442 -19.93 22.25 22.87
CA LEU A 442 -18.84 23.21 22.85
C LEU A 442 -19.38 24.52 22.27
N ASP A 443 -19.87 25.38 23.15
CA ASP A 443 -20.32 26.74 22.82
C ASP A 443 -19.32 27.79 23.34
N ARG A 444 -19.66 29.08 23.18
CA ARG A 444 -18.80 30.17 23.67
C ARG A 444 -18.74 30.21 25.20
N GLY A 445 -19.84 29.84 25.88
CA GLY A 445 -19.93 29.82 27.34
C GLY A 445 -19.03 28.75 27.96
N PHE A 446 -18.93 27.58 27.35
CA PHE A 446 -17.99 26.53 27.74
C PHE A 446 -16.54 27.03 27.68
N ILE A 447 -16.16 27.78 26.64
CA ILE A 447 -14.81 28.37 26.56
C ILE A 447 -14.61 29.46 27.61
N ASP A 448 -15.64 30.25 27.92
CA ASP A 448 -15.60 31.22 29.01
C ASP A 448 -15.36 30.55 30.37
N ASP A 449 -16.07 29.47 30.67
CA ASP A 449 -15.89 28.69 31.89
C ASP A 449 -14.52 28.02 31.94
N LEU A 450 -14.08 27.44 30.83
CA LEU A 450 -12.75 26.85 30.71
C LEU A 450 -11.65 27.89 30.97
N HIS A 451 -11.78 29.09 30.38
CA HIS A 451 -10.85 30.19 30.57
C HIS A 451 -10.87 30.72 32.00
N LYS A 452 -12.02 30.75 32.67
CA LYS A 452 -12.12 31.15 34.08
C LYS A 452 -11.31 30.23 35.02
N HIS A 453 -11.23 28.94 34.71
CA HIS A 453 -10.51 27.96 35.53
C HIS A 453 -9.02 27.85 35.17
N LEU A 454 -8.70 27.85 33.88
CA LEU A 454 -7.32 27.73 33.39
C LEU A 454 -6.57 29.06 33.46
N GLY A 455 -7.24 30.16 33.06
CA GLY A 455 -6.73 31.52 33.07
C GLY A 455 -5.39 31.65 32.36
N ASP A 456 -4.46 32.36 33.00
CA ASP A 456 -3.12 32.63 32.50
C ASP A 456 -2.13 31.44 32.63
N LYS A 457 -2.56 30.32 33.23
CA LYS A 457 -1.70 29.14 33.45
C LYS A 457 -1.45 28.35 32.16
N ILE A 458 -2.30 28.55 31.17
CA ILE A 458 -2.12 28.00 29.82
C ILE A 458 -1.41 29.02 28.93
N GLY A 459 -0.77 28.53 27.88
CA GLY A 459 0.01 29.35 26.95
C GLY A 459 -0.85 30.30 26.10
N ARG A 460 -0.21 30.90 25.09
CA ARG A 460 -0.91 31.74 24.09
C ARG A 460 -1.87 30.92 23.21
N ARG A 461 -1.70 29.60 23.16
CA ARG A 461 -2.52 28.69 22.39
C ARG A 461 -3.00 27.56 23.29
N PHE A 462 -4.23 27.11 23.05
CA PHE A 462 -4.84 25.96 23.69
C PHE A 462 -5.67 25.25 22.64
N PHE A 463 -5.60 23.92 22.58
CA PHE A 463 -6.26 23.15 21.53
C PHE A 463 -7.38 22.29 22.12
N ILE A 464 -8.55 22.32 21.47
CA ILE A 464 -9.69 21.48 21.82
C ILE A 464 -10.03 20.61 20.62
N ILE A 465 -9.90 19.30 20.75
CA ILE A 465 -10.35 18.34 19.74
C ILE A 465 -11.79 17.95 20.04
N ALA A 466 -12.70 18.15 19.09
CA ALA A 466 -14.12 17.87 19.28
C ALA A 466 -14.80 17.35 18.01
N PRO A 467 -15.85 16.52 18.12
CA PRO A 467 -16.74 16.26 17.00
C PRO A 467 -17.39 17.56 16.54
N ALA A 468 -17.41 17.80 15.23
CA ALA A 468 -17.97 19.03 14.65
C ALA A 468 -19.45 19.22 15.00
N ALA A 469 -20.20 18.12 15.10
CA ALA A 469 -21.60 18.14 15.52
C ALA A 469 -21.81 18.63 16.96
N SER A 470 -20.75 18.65 17.78
CA SER A 470 -20.78 19.14 19.16
C SER A 470 -20.36 20.60 19.27
N VAL A 471 -19.98 21.28 18.19
CA VAL A 471 -19.50 22.68 18.23
C VAL A 471 -20.58 23.63 17.73
N GLN A 472 -20.90 24.68 18.48
CA GLN A 472 -22.02 25.61 18.20
C GLN A 472 -21.61 26.96 17.58
N PHE A 473 -20.35 27.13 17.24
CA PHE A 473 -19.81 28.32 16.60
C PHE A 473 -18.99 27.94 15.37
N LEU A 474 -18.74 28.90 14.47
CA LEU A 474 -18.12 28.66 13.16
C LEU A 474 -16.62 28.95 13.15
N GLU A 475 -16.16 29.85 14.01
CA GLU A 475 -14.76 30.28 14.09
C GLU A 475 -13.84 29.12 14.49
N ASP A 476 -12.68 29.02 13.86
CA ASP A 476 -11.69 27.95 14.15
C ASP A 476 -10.93 28.21 15.47
N TYR A 477 -11.02 29.43 16.00
CA TYR A 477 -10.56 29.74 17.34
C TYR A 477 -11.42 30.82 18.03
N ILE A 478 -11.40 30.80 19.36
CA ILE A 478 -11.96 31.86 20.20
C ILE A 478 -10.83 32.48 21.02
N GLU A 479 -10.75 33.79 21.04
CA GLU A 479 -9.73 34.54 21.79
C GLU A 479 -10.29 35.00 23.14
N LYS A 480 -9.56 34.70 24.22
CA LYS A 480 -9.86 35.14 25.59
C LYS A 480 -8.58 35.60 26.26
N GLY A 481 -8.52 36.88 26.62
CA GLY A 481 -7.32 37.50 27.15
C GLY A 481 -6.15 37.39 26.17
N LYS A 482 -5.06 36.74 26.60
CA LYS A 482 -3.86 36.50 25.78
C LYS A 482 -3.84 35.13 25.08
N THR A 483 -4.91 34.34 25.24
CA THR A 483 -4.96 32.94 24.81
C THR A 483 -5.97 32.74 23.69
N LYS A 484 -5.55 32.00 22.66
CA LYS A 484 -6.39 31.52 21.58
C LYS A 484 -6.73 30.06 21.79
N TYR A 485 -8.03 29.77 21.90
CA TYR A 485 -8.58 28.42 21.99
C TYR A 485 -8.92 27.94 20.59
N PHE A 486 -8.04 27.13 20.00
CA PHE A 486 -8.23 26.53 18.69
C PHE A 486 -9.13 25.29 18.79
N VAL A 487 -10.10 25.17 17.91
CA VAL A 487 -11.03 24.04 17.88
C VAL A 487 -10.77 23.16 16.68
N LEU A 488 -10.18 22.01 16.98
CA LEU A 488 -9.86 20.96 16.04
C LEU A 488 -11.09 20.06 15.85
N ARG A 489 -11.93 20.44 14.88
CA ARG A 489 -13.20 19.75 14.55
C ARG A 489 -12.99 18.47 13.74
N ILE A 490 -13.54 17.36 14.21
CA ILE A 490 -13.69 16.10 13.46
C ILE A 490 -15.11 16.04 12.88
N PRO A 491 -15.34 16.05 11.55
CA PRO A 491 -14.39 15.79 10.47
C PRO A 491 -13.78 17.03 9.77
N TYR A 492 -14.24 18.25 10.05
CA TYR A 492 -14.11 19.37 9.09
C TYR A 492 -12.87 20.28 9.20
N SER A 493 -12.02 20.16 10.23
CA SER A 493 -10.92 21.15 10.42
C SER A 493 -9.63 20.88 9.65
N ILE A 494 -9.39 19.65 9.15
CA ILE A 494 -8.06 19.24 8.63
C ILE A 494 -7.88 19.37 7.11
N ILE A 495 -8.92 19.58 6.32
CA ILE A 495 -8.78 19.37 4.86
C ILE A 495 -7.89 20.43 4.17
N GLU A 496 -7.66 21.61 4.76
CA GLU A 496 -6.78 22.64 4.17
C GLU A 496 -5.72 23.22 5.13
N GLU A 497 -5.92 23.17 6.45
CA GLU A 497 -5.16 24.05 7.38
C GLU A 497 -3.90 23.39 7.98
N ILE A 498 -3.82 22.07 7.97
CA ILE A 498 -2.64 21.34 8.47
C ILE A 498 -1.58 21.15 7.38
N HIS A 499 -1.96 21.28 6.11
CA HIS A 499 -1.09 21.01 4.99
C HIS A 499 -0.93 22.29 4.17
N ASN A 500 0.15 23.05 4.38
CA ASN A 500 0.67 24.01 3.40
C ASN A 500 1.07 23.33 2.05
N ARG A 501 0.64 22.08 1.81
CA ARG A 501 0.82 21.24 0.61
C ARG A 501 -0.58 20.80 0.17
N GLY A 502 -0.90 20.91 -1.12
CA GLY A 502 -2.23 20.56 -1.64
C GLY A 502 -2.64 19.13 -1.25
N PHE A 503 -3.81 19.00 -0.63
CA PHE A 503 -4.41 17.71 -0.30
C PHE A 503 -4.60 16.89 -1.58
N THR A 504 -4.05 15.67 -1.61
CA THR A 504 -4.16 14.76 -2.77
C THR A 504 -4.91 13.52 -2.31
N LYS A 505 -6.05 13.20 -2.94
CA LYS A 505 -6.88 12.04 -2.60
C LYS A 505 -6.35 10.77 -3.24
N ILE A 506 -6.59 9.63 -2.58
CA ILE A 506 -6.43 8.31 -3.22
C ILE A 506 -7.35 8.28 -4.44
N LYS A 507 -6.81 7.91 -5.61
CA LYS A 507 -7.59 7.72 -6.83
C LYS A 507 -7.79 6.23 -7.10
N GLN A 508 -9.04 5.80 -7.24
CA GLN A 508 -9.37 4.44 -7.68
C GLN A 508 -9.35 4.35 -9.21
N PRO A 509 -8.96 3.19 -9.78
CA PRO A 509 -8.81 3.04 -11.22
C PRO A 509 -10.17 3.10 -11.93
N VAL A 510 -10.21 3.72 -13.12
CA VAL A 510 -11.42 3.75 -13.97
C VAL A 510 -11.32 2.77 -15.15
N SER A 511 -10.15 2.13 -15.30
CA SER A 511 -9.82 1.13 -16.32
C SER A 511 -8.92 0.02 -15.73
N GLU A 512 -8.76 -1.10 -16.43
CA GLU A 512 -7.78 -2.14 -16.04
C GLU A 512 -6.33 -1.63 -16.12
N MET A 513 -6.04 -0.67 -17.02
CA MET A 513 -4.70 -0.11 -17.20
C MET A 513 -4.28 0.76 -16.01
N ASP A 514 -5.23 1.45 -15.38
CA ASP A 514 -4.98 2.38 -14.28
C ASP A 514 -4.73 1.68 -12.93
N VAL A 515 -4.84 0.35 -12.85
CA VAL A 515 -4.74 -0.39 -11.57
C VAL A 515 -3.40 -0.17 -10.87
N ASN A 516 -2.36 0.20 -11.62
CA ASN A 516 -1.04 0.52 -11.08
C ASN A 516 -0.76 2.03 -11.03
N ASP A 517 -1.73 2.89 -11.34
CA ASP A 517 -1.51 4.33 -11.29
C ASP A 517 -1.16 4.74 -9.87
N THR A 518 0.06 5.25 -9.73
CA THR A 518 0.62 5.60 -8.45
C THR A 518 0.12 6.98 -8.05
N VAL A 519 -0.62 7.06 -6.95
CA VAL A 519 -1.06 8.34 -6.40
C VAL A 519 -0.67 8.39 -4.93
N ASP A 520 0.27 9.28 -4.58
CA ASP A 520 0.46 9.68 -3.19
C ASP A 520 -0.84 10.31 -2.70
N ALA A 521 -1.39 9.78 -1.61
CA ALA A 521 -2.47 10.49 -0.91
C ALA A 521 -1.93 11.17 0.34
N VAL A 522 -2.19 12.47 0.42
CA VAL A 522 -1.74 13.32 1.52
C VAL A 522 -2.95 13.71 2.33
N GLY A 523 -2.98 13.28 3.60
CA GLY A 523 -4.04 13.59 4.55
C GLY A 523 -4.94 12.40 4.87
N PHE A 524 -6.01 12.68 5.62
CA PHE A 524 -7.10 11.73 5.84
C PHE A 524 -8.42 12.26 5.30
N ASP A 525 -9.35 11.35 5.02
CA ASP A 525 -10.71 11.66 4.62
C ASP A 525 -11.70 10.76 5.40
N PHE A 526 -12.99 11.08 5.32
CA PHE A 526 -14.06 10.26 5.90
C PHE A 526 -14.90 9.61 4.82
N ILE A 527 -15.27 8.35 5.04
CA ILE A 527 -16.09 7.58 4.12
C ILE A 527 -17.44 8.28 3.95
N GLN A 528 -17.76 8.61 2.71
CA GLN A 528 -19.02 9.19 2.29
C GLN A 528 -19.69 8.26 1.27
N THR A 529 -20.73 7.56 1.69
CA THR A 529 -21.43 6.63 0.79
C THR A 529 -22.03 7.38 -0.41
N PRO A 530 -21.66 7.02 -1.65
CA PRO A 530 -22.21 7.65 -2.84
C PRO A 530 -23.70 7.34 -2.98
N THR A 531 -24.42 8.26 -3.62
CA THR A 531 -25.82 8.03 -4.00
C THR A 531 -25.83 7.22 -5.29
N VAL A 532 -26.50 6.07 -5.27
CA VAL A 532 -26.61 5.16 -6.43
C VAL A 532 -28.08 4.84 -6.67
N GLU A 533 -28.53 4.97 -7.92
CA GLU A 533 -29.86 4.55 -8.36
C GLU A 533 -29.73 3.65 -9.59
N CYS A 534 -30.27 2.44 -9.50
CA CYS A 534 -30.16 1.43 -10.53
C CYS A 534 -31.52 0.87 -10.95
N LYS A 535 -31.64 0.48 -12.23
CA LYS A 535 -32.72 -0.37 -12.75
C LYS A 535 -32.20 -1.79 -12.95
N TYR A 536 -33.04 -2.75 -12.59
CA TYR A 536 -32.75 -4.18 -12.64
C TYR A 536 -33.73 -4.86 -13.60
N PHE A 537 -33.22 -5.57 -14.61
CA PHE A 537 -34.05 -6.28 -15.57
C PHE A 537 -33.30 -7.43 -16.26
N LEU A 538 -34.05 -8.39 -16.79
CA LEU A 538 -33.52 -9.42 -17.69
C LEU A 538 -33.54 -8.92 -19.13
N ASP A 539 -32.46 -9.17 -19.87
CA ASP A 539 -32.35 -8.84 -21.29
C ASP A 539 -31.71 -9.99 -22.08
N LYS A 540 -31.77 -9.91 -23.41
CA LYS A 540 -31.03 -10.83 -24.28
C LYS A 540 -29.53 -10.44 -24.31
N PRO A 541 -28.63 -11.41 -24.54
CA PRO A 541 -27.20 -11.12 -24.69
C PRO A 541 -26.93 -10.10 -25.79
N LYS A 542 -26.04 -9.13 -25.53
CA LYS A 542 -25.61 -8.14 -26.55
C LYS A 542 -24.80 -8.78 -27.69
N LYS A 543 -24.07 -9.87 -27.39
CA LYS A 543 -23.31 -10.65 -28.37
C LYS A 543 -23.85 -12.08 -28.36
N ALA A 544 -24.52 -12.49 -29.43
CA ALA A 544 -25.01 -13.86 -29.58
C ALA A 544 -23.85 -14.78 -29.94
N ASP A 545 -23.47 -15.67 -29.03
CA ASP A 545 -22.57 -16.78 -29.33
C ASP A 545 -23.40 -18.02 -29.71
N LEU A 546 -22.89 -18.88 -30.60
CA LEU A 546 -23.59 -20.07 -31.11
C LEU A 546 -24.04 -21.03 -29.99
N PHE A 547 -23.40 -20.95 -28.82
CA PHE A 547 -23.69 -21.78 -27.63
C PHE A 547 -24.61 -21.11 -26.59
N ASN A 548 -24.95 -19.83 -26.74
CA ASN A 548 -25.64 -19.02 -25.71
C ASN A 548 -27.00 -18.45 -26.17
N GLN A 549 -27.67 -19.07 -27.15
CA GLN A 549 -28.90 -18.53 -27.73
C GLN A 549 -30.11 -18.47 -26.77
N ASN A 550 -30.08 -19.24 -25.66
CA ASN A 550 -31.18 -19.33 -24.69
C ASN A 550 -30.88 -18.76 -23.30
N THR A 551 -29.66 -18.29 -23.03
CA THR A 551 -29.29 -17.69 -21.74
C THR A 551 -29.70 -16.22 -21.72
N LYS A 552 -30.47 -15.81 -20.69
CA LYS A 552 -30.76 -14.40 -20.44
C LYS A 552 -29.61 -13.78 -19.65
N GLU A 553 -29.42 -12.48 -19.81
CA GLU A 553 -28.52 -11.70 -18.98
C GLU A 553 -29.32 -10.94 -17.92
N CYS A 554 -28.83 -10.97 -16.70
CA CYS A 554 -29.17 -9.99 -15.68
C CYS A 554 -28.48 -8.67 -16.03
N VAL A 555 -29.25 -7.59 -16.04
CA VAL A 555 -28.76 -6.24 -16.33
C VAL A 555 -29.00 -5.33 -15.14
N ILE A 556 -27.93 -4.71 -14.67
CA ILE A 556 -27.96 -3.59 -13.71
C ILE A 556 -27.63 -2.33 -14.50
N LYS A 557 -28.63 -1.48 -14.74
CA LYS A 557 -28.45 -0.18 -15.40
C LYS A 557 -28.31 0.90 -14.34
N ILE A 558 -27.14 1.54 -14.28
CA ILE A 558 -26.86 2.63 -13.36
C ILE A 558 -27.44 3.91 -13.96
N GLU A 559 -28.48 4.46 -13.34
CA GLU A 559 -29.12 5.71 -13.80
C GLU A 559 -28.51 6.92 -13.12
N LYS A 560 -28.11 6.75 -11.86
CA LYS A 560 -27.54 7.80 -11.03
C LYS A 560 -26.36 7.29 -10.23
N PHE A 561 -25.26 8.04 -10.26
CA PHE A 561 -24.12 7.87 -9.37
C PHE A 561 -23.53 9.24 -9.02
N GLU A 562 -23.66 9.64 -7.76
CA GLU A 562 -23.17 10.93 -7.26
C GLU A 562 -22.31 10.73 -6.01
N SER A 563 -21.04 11.17 -6.07
CA SER A 563 -20.15 11.16 -4.92
C SER A 563 -20.47 12.29 -3.96
N LYS A 564 -20.29 12.03 -2.66
CA LYS A 564 -20.39 13.03 -1.62
C LYS A 564 -18.98 13.32 -1.11
N VAL A 565 -18.55 14.58 -1.17
CA VAL A 565 -17.22 14.96 -0.70
C VAL A 565 -17.35 15.95 0.45
N ILE A 566 -16.79 15.60 1.60
CA ILE A 566 -16.60 16.56 2.69
C ILE A 566 -15.48 17.51 2.27
N SER A 567 -15.79 18.78 2.13
CA SER A 567 -14.83 19.83 1.76
C SER A 567 -15.33 21.20 2.21
N ARG A 568 -14.42 22.16 2.42
CA ARG A 568 -14.77 23.55 2.78
C ARG A 568 -15.53 24.26 1.66
N LYS A 569 -15.23 23.93 0.40
CA LYS A 569 -15.94 24.41 -0.79
C LYS A 569 -16.69 23.25 -1.44
N PRO A 570 -18.01 23.35 -1.68
CA PRO A 570 -18.76 22.30 -2.36
C PRO A 570 -18.08 21.93 -3.68
N LEU A 571 -17.70 20.67 -3.82
CA LEU A 571 -17.30 20.09 -5.10
C LEU A 571 -18.54 19.46 -5.72
N GLU A 572 -18.97 20.00 -6.85
CA GLU A 572 -20.05 19.43 -7.65
C GLU A 572 -19.45 18.61 -8.79
N PHE A 573 -19.95 17.39 -8.94
CA PHE A 573 -19.60 16.49 -10.03
C PHE A 573 -20.85 16.24 -10.87
N THR A 574 -20.67 16.02 -12.16
CA THR A 574 -21.74 15.57 -13.04
C THR A 574 -22.09 14.11 -12.76
N ASN A 575 -23.32 13.71 -13.07
CA ASN A 575 -23.79 12.34 -12.84
C ASN A 575 -22.86 11.31 -13.51
N LEU A 576 -22.51 10.24 -12.78
CA LEU A 576 -21.63 9.14 -13.22
C LEU A 576 -20.15 9.51 -13.41
N GLU A 577 -19.79 10.80 -13.35
CA GLU A 577 -18.40 11.26 -13.57
C GLU A 577 -17.39 10.62 -12.64
N THR A 578 -17.79 10.44 -11.38
CA THR A 578 -16.92 9.91 -10.33
C THR A 578 -17.03 8.39 -10.16
N LEU A 579 -17.80 7.68 -10.98
CA LEU A 579 -17.85 6.22 -10.92
C LEU A 579 -16.48 5.66 -11.30
N SER A 580 -15.93 4.78 -10.47
CA SER A 580 -14.66 4.09 -10.74
C SER A 580 -14.88 2.68 -11.26
N MET A 581 -15.64 1.88 -10.50
CA MET A 581 -15.92 0.49 -10.88
C MET A 581 -17.15 -0.05 -10.15
N VAL A 582 -17.67 -1.16 -10.66
CA VAL A 582 -18.65 -2.02 -9.99
C VAL A 582 -18.07 -3.40 -9.82
N MET A 583 -18.15 -3.95 -8.61
CA MET A 583 -17.71 -5.31 -8.29
C MET A 583 -18.89 -6.17 -7.90
N LEU A 584 -18.91 -7.42 -8.36
CA LEU A 584 -19.97 -8.38 -8.10
C LEU A 584 -19.45 -9.61 -7.35
N ASP A 585 -20.29 -10.12 -6.45
CA ASP A 585 -20.23 -11.45 -5.86
C ASP A 585 -21.56 -12.13 -6.19
N TYR A 586 -21.51 -13.21 -6.98
CA TYR A 586 -22.70 -13.87 -7.52
C TYR A 586 -23.38 -14.85 -6.55
N ASP A 587 -22.73 -15.15 -5.43
CA ASP A 587 -23.16 -16.13 -4.43
C ASP A 587 -22.90 -15.61 -3.01
N PHE A 588 -23.31 -14.37 -2.76
CA PHE A 588 -23.04 -13.68 -1.51
C PHE A 588 -23.73 -14.42 -0.35
N ASN A 589 -22.93 -14.84 0.62
CA ASN A 589 -23.38 -15.70 1.72
C ASN A 589 -23.94 -14.93 2.94
N GLY A 590 -24.04 -13.60 2.87
CA GLY A 590 -24.48 -12.76 4.00
C GLY A 590 -23.34 -12.23 4.87
N GLU A 591 -22.14 -12.81 4.80
CA GLU A 591 -21.03 -12.50 5.72
C GLU A 591 -19.82 -11.87 5.04
N VAL A 592 -19.39 -12.44 3.92
CA VAL A 592 -18.13 -12.13 3.24
C VAL A 592 -18.41 -11.86 1.77
N PHE A 593 -17.89 -10.77 1.25
CA PHE A 593 -17.90 -10.48 -0.17
C PHE A 593 -16.76 -11.24 -0.86
N ASP A 594 -17.11 -12.21 -1.71
CA ASP A 594 -16.17 -12.98 -2.53
C ASP A 594 -16.18 -12.44 -3.98
N LEU A 595 -15.20 -11.61 -4.32
CA LEU A 595 -15.15 -10.88 -5.59
C LEU A 595 -15.12 -11.82 -6.80
N ASP A 596 -16.19 -11.90 -7.58
CA ASP A 596 -16.26 -12.72 -8.79
C ASP A 596 -15.91 -11.95 -10.06
N GLU A 597 -16.42 -10.72 -10.21
CA GLU A 597 -16.26 -9.95 -11.43
C GLU A 597 -16.15 -8.45 -11.15
N VAL A 598 -15.39 -7.74 -11.98
CA VAL A 598 -15.18 -6.28 -11.90
C VAL A 598 -15.55 -5.65 -13.24
N PHE A 599 -16.26 -4.53 -13.19
CA PHE A 599 -16.66 -3.72 -14.34
C PHE A 599 -16.12 -2.31 -14.14
N TYR A 600 -15.20 -1.89 -14.99
CA TYR A 600 -14.56 -0.57 -14.90
C TYR A 600 -15.43 0.52 -15.53
N ALA A 601 -15.33 1.75 -15.03
CA ALA A 601 -16.16 2.86 -15.49
C ALA A 601 -15.96 3.20 -16.97
N GLU A 602 -14.75 3.08 -17.51
CA GLU A 602 -14.48 3.28 -18.94
C GLU A 602 -15.28 2.29 -19.80
N ASP A 603 -15.21 0.99 -19.49
CA ASP A 603 -15.97 -0.06 -20.20
C ASP A 603 -17.49 0.11 -20.02
N LEU A 604 -17.91 0.52 -18.82
CA LEU A 604 -19.32 0.78 -18.53
C LEU A 604 -19.85 1.96 -19.33
N LYS A 605 -19.07 3.04 -19.47
CA LYS A 605 -19.45 4.22 -20.25
C LYS A 605 -19.69 3.86 -21.72
N GLU A 606 -18.84 3.02 -22.30
CA GLU A 606 -19.02 2.52 -23.68
C GLU A 606 -20.27 1.63 -23.83
N ASN A 607 -20.66 0.94 -22.75
CA ASN A 607 -21.80 0.02 -22.72
C ASN A 607 -23.11 0.63 -22.19
N GLY A 608 -23.16 1.95 -22.02
CA GLY A 608 -24.36 2.67 -21.54
C GLY A 608 -24.63 2.52 -20.05
N TYR A 609 -23.58 2.35 -19.25
CA TYR A 609 -23.57 2.11 -17.80
C TYR A 609 -24.42 0.89 -17.39
N GLU A 610 -24.35 -0.16 -18.21
CA GLU A 610 -25.00 -1.44 -17.97
C GLU A 610 -23.97 -2.49 -17.53
N VAL A 611 -24.10 -2.95 -16.29
CA VAL A 611 -23.41 -4.16 -15.83
C VAL A 611 -24.25 -5.36 -16.27
N ARG A 612 -23.64 -6.28 -17.02
CA ARG A 612 -24.33 -7.43 -17.64
C ARG A 612 -23.61 -8.72 -17.29
N PHE A 613 -24.38 -9.73 -16.88
CA PHE A 613 -23.86 -11.05 -16.56
C PHE A 613 -24.94 -12.11 -16.76
N ALA A 614 -24.53 -13.35 -16.99
CA ALA A 614 -25.45 -14.44 -17.27
C ALA A 614 -26.30 -14.80 -16.04
N GLU A 615 -27.60 -15.08 -16.26
CA GLU A 615 -28.57 -15.44 -15.22
C GLU A 615 -28.14 -16.65 -14.39
N ASP A 616 -27.49 -17.63 -15.01
CA ASP A 616 -27.04 -18.87 -14.38
C ASP A 616 -25.86 -18.70 -13.41
N LYS A 617 -25.17 -17.55 -13.44
CA LYS A 617 -24.15 -17.22 -12.44
C LYS A 617 -24.75 -16.96 -11.06
N VAL A 618 -25.99 -16.50 -10.98
CA VAL A 618 -26.65 -16.12 -9.71
C VAL A 618 -27.11 -17.37 -8.95
N LYS A 619 -26.46 -17.68 -7.82
CA LYS A 619 -26.75 -18.90 -7.04
C LYS A 619 -27.65 -18.66 -5.82
N GLY A 620 -27.92 -17.40 -5.50
CA GLY A 620 -28.83 -17.03 -4.42
C GLY A 620 -28.94 -15.51 -4.33
N GLN A 621 -28.11 -14.92 -3.47
CA GLN A 621 -27.96 -13.47 -3.36
C GLN A 621 -26.77 -13.01 -4.17
N ILE A 622 -26.94 -11.91 -4.90
CA ILE A 622 -25.86 -11.18 -5.53
C ILE A 622 -25.58 -9.92 -4.71
N MET A 623 -24.31 -9.66 -4.39
CA MET A 623 -23.88 -8.38 -3.84
C MET A 623 -23.20 -7.57 -4.95
N ALA A 624 -23.65 -6.34 -5.14
CA ALA A 624 -22.99 -5.34 -5.97
C ALA A 624 -22.35 -4.27 -5.09
N ILE A 625 -21.08 -3.96 -5.33
CA ILE A 625 -20.35 -2.87 -4.70
C ILE A 625 -20.01 -1.84 -5.76
N TYR A 626 -20.57 -0.64 -5.62
CA TYR A 626 -20.29 0.51 -6.49
C TYR A 626 -19.26 1.40 -5.81
N ILE A 627 -18.18 1.75 -6.52
CA ILE A 627 -17.03 2.47 -5.97
C ILE A 627 -16.83 3.77 -6.72
N ASP A 628 -16.60 4.86 -5.98
CA ASP A 628 -16.19 6.14 -6.55
C ASP A 628 -14.66 6.24 -6.73
N ILE A 629 -14.21 7.23 -7.48
CA ILE A 629 -12.78 7.52 -7.69
C ILE A 629 -12.03 7.84 -6.39
N PHE A 630 -12.70 8.09 -5.25
CA PHE A 630 -12.08 8.39 -3.97
C PHE A 630 -12.01 7.17 -3.03
N GLY A 631 -12.54 6.02 -3.44
CA GLY A 631 -12.56 4.79 -2.66
C GLY A 631 -13.75 4.67 -1.70
N ASN A 632 -14.76 5.54 -1.80
CA ASN A 632 -16.03 5.33 -1.11
C ASN A 632 -16.86 4.28 -1.84
N GLU A 633 -17.63 3.52 -1.08
CA GLU A 633 -18.41 2.40 -1.61
C GLU A 633 -19.87 2.43 -1.16
N LYS A 634 -20.75 2.02 -2.07
CA LYS A 634 -22.16 1.67 -1.80
C LYS A 634 -22.35 0.20 -2.10
N ARG A 635 -22.96 -0.53 -1.17
CA ARG A 635 -23.29 -1.95 -1.32
C ARG A 635 -24.80 -2.13 -1.52
N GLU A 636 -25.17 -3.00 -2.44
CA GLU A 636 -26.56 -3.45 -2.65
C GLU A 636 -26.60 -4.97 -2.74
N ILE A 637 -27.61 -5.57 -2.13
CA ILE A 637 -27.89 -7.01 -2.23
C ILE A 637 -29.16 -7.17 -3.04
N LYS A 638 -29.12 -8.07 -4.02
CA LYS A 638 -30.25 -8.42 -4.87
C LYS A 638 -30.39 -9.94 -4.95
N THR A 639 -31.51 -10.39 -5.46
CA THR A 639 -31.75 -11.76 -5.88
C THR A 639 -32.21 -11.78 -7.32
N LEU A 640 -32.28 -12.96 -7.92
CA LEU A 640 -32.76 -13.10 -9.29
C LEU A 640 -34.18 -12.52 -9.49
N SER A 641 -35.03 -12.53 -8.45
CA SER A 641 -36.38 -11.95 -8.54
C SER A 641 -36.39 -10.44 -8.75
N ASP A 642 -35.35 -9.73 -8.32
CA ASP A 642 -35.21 -8.28 -8.54
C ASP A 642 -35.02 -7.93 -10.03
N PHE A 643 -34.55 -8.88 -10.84
CA PHE A 643 -34.32 -8.70 -12.28
C PHE A 643 -35.56 -9.02 -13.13
N ASN A 644 -36.69 -9.41 -12.54
CA ASN A 644 -37.90 -9.75 -13.29
C ASN A 644 -38.63 -8.54 -13.92
N GLY A 645 -38.10 -7.32 -13.76
CA GLY A 645 -38.59 -6.14 -14.47
C GLY A 645 -38.41 -6.29 -15.99
N LYS A 646 -39.42 -5.89 -16.78
CA LYS A 646 -39.23 -5.69 -18.23
C LYS A 646 -38.52 -4.35 -18.45
N ARG A 647 -37.56 -4.32 -19.39
CA ARG A 647 -36.99 -3.08 -19.92
C ARG A 647 -38.15 -2.19 -20.41
N LYS A 648 -38.51 -1.15 -19.65
CA LYS A 648 -39.46 -0.13 -20.14
C LYS A 648 -38.78 0.55 -21.33
N LYS A 649 -39.42 0.44 -22.50
CA LYS A 649 -38.93 0.99 -23.77
C LYS A 649 -38.72 2.49 -23.69
#